data_AF-A0A7S3L636-F1
#
_entry.id   AF-A0A7S3L636-F1
#
_cell.length_a   1.000
_cell.length_b   1.000
_cell.length_c   1.000
_cell.angle_alpha   90.00
_cell.angle_beta   90.00
_cell.angle_gamma   90.00
#
_symmetry.space_group_name_H-M   'P 1'
#
loop_
_entity.id
_entity.type
_entity.pdbx_description
1 polymer ?
#
loop_
_entity_poly.entity_id
_entity_poly.type
_entity_poly.pdbx_seq_one_letter_code
_entity_poly.pdbx_strand_id
1 'polypeptide(L)'
;PLVRTLVSRIFRQGLTEGVAEPVQIGLLDDWVSSLDAHHQSASSPGSEEAKTKGAFDSGKQLNANQLQVALVEISHLIASLGEAVSSKVEDILKAVRQLLEHTDTGVRFEAAVACTALVNNFPPVGSTIFPDLILEIQIHHSELMRLATSGDSQSDEPEQKQTGLRMFRKRENKVDSSAPHQHAIHGKSTLISLLLRDMPQNGAGLSKELVSLVIPVTEVLVSCQFNDVLTQAFPAAACMCVRAGYSLISGIMTTGPGGVAPHTPVIFEAWNKCQQAAKKGGKHLAPRHDLFCVDALLVSVVVFLKHCSELLLSIPEALTQVSVVLEELLPLLTSNGRLAIIPSTPPVAAKLESARASLLEAFAWLPSGSFPMAADNVFAFAAEQIKVAVDSEVSCSILQELVNEEDSLLDVKTVSRASKEAHSGGARDLAMSLIALESEAVHPAEQESVMHLISHPRFSLLGEGSAFQDSHILGVFAKKSSSGKAPTPLHEVGAWRKPIDPCCSSKVRLIDAAIQAFSATFGLKSGKEQQSAMDMLESLVPPYYAQLARAIGVNSALTEQDRRSKNKEDSAAMTNITAVLLSCLQSLPLHESTHNVPISLGPPWMNKAKDLLLTLLPSGSNDIRRAAAEGLALLATLGVSEDAHFLQSKVLHSLDEVMQGNRPDAKVLRALPMESVAAARAGSLLTLACIQRTASHILLRHLERARIRSGSLSPAKATKKSNSELPILQMITRILPSINYFGFRDYLVVRCYAIHAFAVLLAYSERLEGDELGGVERQLLEKAIELVEDNFCSS
;
A
#
# COMPACT_ATOMS: atom_id res chain seq x y z
N PRO A 1 -17.65 -9.93 9.14
CA PRO A 1 -16.25 -9.44 8.92
C PRO A 1 -15.86 -8.30 9.88
N LEU A 2 -16.61 -7.19 9.91
CA LEU A 2 -16.35 -6.08 10.85
C LEU A 2 -16.39 -6.49 12.33
N VAL A 3 -17.48 -7.15 12.73
CA VAL A 3 -17.65 -7.71 14.09
C VAL A 3 -16.58 -8.76 14.41
N ARG A 4 -16.13 -9.50 13.38
CA ARG A 4 -15.06 -10.51 13.50
C ARG A 4 -13.74 -9.87 13.91
N THR A 5 -13.33 -8.78 13.24
CA THR A 5 -12.10 -8.05 13.55
C THR A 5 -12.15 -7.38 14.93
N LEU A 6 -13.31 -6.82 15.31
CA LEU A 6 -13.53 -6.19 16.61
C LEU A 6 -13.47 -7.20 17.77
N VAL A 7 -14.21 -8.31 17.66
CA VAL A 7 -14.23 -9.36 18.68
C VAL A 7 -12.84 -9.98 18.78
N SER A 8 -12.23 -10.33 17.65
CA SER A 8 -10.87 -10.85 17.57
C SER A 8 -9.89 -9.94 18.32
N ARG A 9 -9.95 -8.62 18.14
CA ARG A 9 -8.98 -7.70 18.75
C ARG A 9 -9.23 -7.39 20.22
N ILE A 10 -10.48 -7.30 20.66
CA ILE A 10 -10.83 -7.22 22.09
C ILE A 10 -10.37 -8.50 22.80
N PHE A 11 -10.59 -9.65 22.16
CA PHE A 11 -10.06 -10.92 22.64
C PHE A 11 -8.53 -10.90 22.67
N ARG A 12 -7.85 -10.45 21.61
CA ARG A 12 -6.37 -10.38 21.59
C ARG A 12 -5.82 -9.53 22.72
N GLN A 13 -6.25 -8.27 22.84
CA GLN A 13 -5.72 -7.39 23.88
C GLN A 13 -6.04 -7.92 25.27
N GLY A 14 -7.25 -8.43 25.48
CA GLY A 14 -7.63 -9.07 26.74
C GLY A 14 -6.83 -10.35 27.04
N LEU A 15 -6.61 -11.20 26.04
CA LEU A 15 -5.92 -12.49 26.18
C LEU A 15 -4.43 -12.31 26.36
N THR A 16 -3.76 -11.52 25.50
CA THR A 16 -2.30 -11.39 25.52
C THR A 16 -1.80 -10.50 26.66
N GLU A 17 -2.56 -9.46 27.05
CA GLU A 17 -2.15 -8.52 28.11
C GLU A 17 -2.82 -8.80 29.46
N GLY A 18 -4.03 -9.37 29.46
CA GLY A 18 -4.87 -9.47 30.65
C GLY A 18 -5.07 -10.87 31.23
N VAL A 19 -4.72 -11.93 30.49
CA VAL A 19 -4.98 -13.33 30.90
C VAL A 19 -3.67 -14.05 31.17
N ALA A 20 -3.62 -14.84 32.25
CA ALA A 20 -2.45 -15.61 32.63
C ALA A 20 -2.08 -16.66 31.56
N GLU A 21 -0.78 -16.86 31.33
CA GLU A 21 -0.23 -17.78 30.32
C GLU A 21 -0.87 -19.19 30.34
N PRO A 22 -1.11 -19.86 31.49
CA PRO A 22 -1.74 -21.19 31.49
C PRO A 22 -3.16 -21.20 30.92
N VAL A 23 -3.90 -20.10 31.07
CA VAL A 23 -5.26 -19.96 30.52
C VAL A 23 -5.19 -19.75 29.01
N GLN A 24 -4.20 -19.01 28.52
CA GLN A 24 -3.96 -18.85 27.09
C GLN A 24 -3.59 -20.20 26.43
N ILE A 25 -2.75 -21.01 27.09
CA ILE A 25 -2.41 -22.38 26.64
C ILE A 25 -3.66 -23.28 26.64
N GLY A 26 -4.49 -23.21 27.69
CA GLY A 26 -5.75 -23.95 27.74
C GLY A 26 -6.71 -23.58 26.61
N LEU A 27 -6.82 -22.29 26.28
CA LEU A 27 -7.63 -21.82 25.16
C LEU A 27 -7.09 -22.32 23.81
N LEU A 28 -5.76 -22.32 23.64
CA LEU A 28 -5.10 -22.86 22.47
C LEU A 28 -5.40 -24.36 22.30
N ASP A 29 -5.34 -25.14 23.38
CA ASP A 29 -5.68 -26.56 23.39
C ASP A 29 -7.15 -26.82 22.98
N ASP A 30 -8.08 -26.01 23.49
CA ASP A 30 -9.51 -26.10 23.14
C ASP A 30 -9.75 -25.84 21.65
N TRP A 31 -9.05 -24.86 21.07
CA TRP A 31 -9.14 -24.56 19.65
C TRP A 31 -8.52 -25.65 18.78
N VAL A 32 -7.33 -26.14 19.12
CA VAL A 32 -6.66 -27.24 18.40
C VAL A 32 -7.55 -28.48 18.41
N SER A 33 -8.13 -28.83 19.57
CA SER A 33 -9.06 -29.95 19.72
C SER A 33 -10.32 -29.77 18.85
N SER A 34 -10.82 -28.53 18.74
CA SER A 34 -11.96 -28.20 17.88
C SER A 34 -11.65 -28.35 16.38
N LEU A 35 -10.42 -28.04 15.96
CA LEU A 35 -9.96 -28.24 14.58
C LEU A 35 -9.84 -29.74 14.25
N ASP A 36 -9.26 -30.53 15.15
CA ASP A 36 -9.14 -31.99 15.00
C ASP A 36 -10.52 -32.67 14.93
N ALA A 37 -11.46 -32.27 15.79
CA ALA A 37 -12.83 -32.78 15.77
C ALA A 37 -13.54 -32.44 14.45
N HIS A 38 -13.31 -31.24 13.90
CA HIS A 38 -13.86 -30.86 12.61
C HIS A 38 -13.36 -31.79 11.50
N HIS A 39 -12.07 -32.09 11.44
CA HIS A 39 -11.51 -32.96 10.42
C HIS A 39 -12.00 -34.41 10.51
N GLN A 40 -12.08 -34.97 11.74
CA GLN A 40 -12.62 -36.32 11.96
C GLN A 40 -14.08 -36.45 11.52
N SER A 41 -14.87 -35.39 11.70
CA SER A 41 -16.27 -35.38 11.24
C SER A 41 -16.40 -35.38 9.72
N ALA A 42 -15.46 -34.75 9.01
CA ALA A 42 -15.48 -34.65 7.55
C ALA A 42 -15.02 -35.94 6.84
N SER A 43 -14.16 -36.73 7.48
CA SER A 43 -13.58 -37.95 6.91
C SER A 43 -14.42 -39.22 7.06
N SER A 44 -15.59 -39.16 7.73
CA SER A 44 -16.53 -40.28 7.90
C SER A 44 -17.83 -40.10 7.08
N PRO A 45 -17.79 -40.18 5.73
CA PRO A 45 -18.96 -39.94 4.88
C PRO A 45 -20.01 -41.08 4.87
N GLY A 46 -19.97 -42.04 5.80
CA GLY A 46 -20.67 -43.33 5.65
C GLY A 46 -21.67 -43.75 6.74
N SER A 47 -21.92 -42.97 7.80
CA SER A 47 -22.77 -43.42 8.92
C SER A 47 -24.01 -42.54 9.16
N GLU A 48 -24.94 -42.52 8.20
CA GLU A 48 -26.24 -41.86 8.41
C GLU A 48 -27.12 -42.55 9.48
N GLU A 49 -26.83 -43.79 9.89
CA GLU A 49 -27.63 -44.54 10.87
C GLU A 49 -27.49 -44.07 12.34
N ALA A 50 -26.53 -43.19 12.67
CA ALA A 50 -26.28 -42.79 14.06
C ALA A 50 -27.07 -41.55 14.54
N LYS A 51 -27.93 -40.94 13.71
CA LYS A 51 -28.64 -39.67 14.04
C LYS A 51 -29.77 -39.77 15.09
N THR A 52 -30.02 -40.94 15.70
CA THR A 52 -31.20 -41.14 16.56
C THR A 52 -30.94 -41.43 18.05
N LYS A 53 -29.70 -41.36 18.55
CA LYS A 53 -29.45 -41.53 20.00
C LYS A 53 -28.57 -40.44 20.62
N GLY A 54 -29.20 -39.58 21.43
CA GLY A 54 -28.56 -38.84 22.53
C GLY A 54 -27.98 -37.47 22.17
N ALA A 55 -28.83 -36.44 22.12
CA ALA A 55 -28.44 -35.05 21.94
C ALA A 55 -27.95 -34.43 23.26
N PHE A 56 -26.66 -34.58 23.59
CA PHE A 56 -25.92 -33.68 24.49
C PHE A 56 -24.42 -33.76 24.11
N ASP A 57 -23.85 -32.62 23.73
CA ASP A 57 -22.42 -32.35 23.42
C ASP A 57 -21.73 -33.01 22.21
N SER A 58 -22.44 -33.29 21.11
CA SER A 58 -21.78 -33.45 19.81
C SER A 58 -21.29 -32.07 19.33
N GLY A 59 -19.99 -31.80 19.47
CA GLY A 59 -19.32 -30.55 19.08
C GLY A 59 -19.86 -29.97 17.78
N LYS A 60 -20.39 -28.75 17.84
CA LYS A 60 -20.98 -28.06 16.71
C LYS A 60 -19.91 -27.86 15.62
N GLN A 61 -20.09 -28.48 14.45
CA GLN A 61 -19.15 -28.35 13.33
C GLN A 61 -18.94 -26.86 13.00
N LEU A 62 -17.68 -26.42 13.06
CA LEU A 62 -17.29 -25.06 12.70
C LEU A 62 -17.49 -24.84 11.20
N ASN A 63 -18.07 -23.71 10.81
CA ASN A 63 -18.13 -23.29 9.41
C ASN A 63 -16.80 -22.65 8.97
N ALA A 64 -16.62 -22.44 7.66
CA ALA A 64 -15.38 -21.88 7.10
C ALA A 64 -14.97 -20.54 7.73
N ASN A 65 -15.93 -19.65 8.01
CA ASN A 65 -15.62 -18.37 8.65
C ASN A 65 -15.16 -18.54 10.09
N GLN A 66 -15.75 -19.48 10.84
CA GLN A 66 -15.34 -19.80 12.21
C GLN A 66 -13.96 -20.45 12.24
N LEU A 67 -13.67 -21.34 11.28
CA LEU A 67 -12.34 -21.94 11.12
C LEU A 67 -11.28 -20.86 10.82
N GLN A 68 -11.55 -19.94 9.90
CA GLN A 68 -10.66 -18.81 9.63
C GLN A 68 -10.39 -17.99 10.90
N VAL A 69 -11.42 -17.69 11.71
CA VAL A 69 -11.22 -16.98 12.99
C VAL A 69 -10.33 -17.78 13.92
N ALA A 70 -10.64 -19.06 14.13
CA ALA A 70 -9.86 -19.92 15.02
C ALA A 70 -8.39 -19.98 14.59
N LEU A 71 -8.12 -20.13 13.30
CA LEU A 71 -6.76 -20.16 12.73
C LEU A 71 -6.01 -18.83 12.92
N VAL A 72 -6.69 -17.70 12.70
CA VAL A 72 -6.13 -16.37 12.97
C VAL A 72 -5.76 -16.24 14.44
N GLU A 73 -6.65 -16.60 15.36
CA GLU A 73 -6.34 -16.51 16.80
C GLU A 73 -5.25 -17.48 17.24
N ILE A 74 -5.23 -18.71 16.71
CA ILE A 74 -4.15 -19.68 16.93
C ILE A 74 -2.81 -19.07 16.49
N SER A 75 -2.74 -18.45 15.31
CA SER A 75 -1.51 -17.81 14.82
C SER A 75 -1.01 -16.71 15.76
N HIS A 76 -1.92 -15.93 16.34
CA HIS A 76 -1.59 -14.87 17.29
C HIS A 76 -1.16 -15.41 18.65
N LEU A 77 -1.86 -16.41 19.19
CA LEU A 77 -1.48 -17.05 20.45
C LEU A 77 -0.10 -17.71 20.35
N ILE A 78 0.20 -18.38 19.23
CA ILE A 78 1.52 -18.95 18.98
C ILE A 78 2.60 -17.85 19.02
N ALA A 79 2.35 -16.73 18.34
CA ALA A 79 3.29 -15.61 18.32
C ALA A 79 3.45 -14.91 19.68
N SER A 80 2.40 -14.85 20.51
CA SER A 80 2.46 -14.21 21.83
C SER A 80 3.07 -15.12 22.90
N LEU A 81 2.77 -16.42 22.86
CA LEU A 81 3.24 -17.40 23.84
C LEU A 81 4.68 -17.86 23.57
N GLY A 82 5.15 -17.80 22.33
CA GLY A 82 6.51 -18.17 21.96
C GLY A 82 6.89 -19.58 22.41
N GLU A 83 7.97 -19.70 23.18
CA GLU A 83 8.49 -20.98 23.68
C GLU A 83 7.52 -21.75 24.59
N ALA A 84 6.55 -21.08 25.22
CA ALA A 84 5.56 -21.72 26.08
C ALA A 84 4.69 -22.73 25.32
N VAL A 85 4.60 -22.61 24.00
CA VAL A 85 3.86 -23.53 23.11
C VAL A 85 4.66 -24.79 22.74
N SER A 86 5.94 -24.89 23.13
CA SER A 86 6.86 -25.96 22.71
C SER A 86 6.31 -27.38 22.89
N SER A 87 5.63 -27.64 24.01
CA SER A 87 5.02 -28.95 24.30
C SER A 87 3.83 -29.33 23.42
N LYS A 88 3.27 -28.38 22.67
CA LYS A 88 2.05 -28.51 21.86
C LYS A 88 2.30 -28.39 20.36
N VAL A 89 3.54 -28.15 19.94
CA VAL A 89 3.92 -27.89 18.55
C VAL A 89 3.41 -28.98 17.61
N GLU A 90 3.60 -30.26 17.96
CA GLU A 90 3.19 -31.39 17.11
C GLU A 90 1.67 -31.49 16.97
N ASP A 91 0.93 -31.29 18.06
CA ASP A 91 -0.54 -31.33 18.06
C ASP A 91 -1.12 -30.19 17.21
N ILE A 92 -0.61 -28.98 17.40
CA ILE A 92 -0.99 -27.79 16.61
C ILE A 92 -0.68 -28.01 15.13
N LEU A 93 0.55 -28.43 14.83
CA LEU A 93 0.98 -28.65 13.45
C LEU A 93 0.10 -29.68 12.75
N LYS A 94 -0.20 -30.80 13.42
CA LYS A 94 -1.07 -31.84 12.88
C LYS A 94 -2.48 -31.32 12.57
N ALA A 95 -3.09 -30.60 13.50
CA ALA A 95 -4.45 -30.07 13.34
C ALA A 95 -4.53 -29.02 12.23
N VAL A 96 -3.57 -28.08 12.20
CA VAL A 96 -3.54 -26.99 11.22
C VAL A 96 -3.18 -27.51 9.81
N ARG A 97 -2.23 -28.46 9.70
CA ARG A 97 -1.79 -29.02 8.41
C ARG A 97 -2.93 -29.69 7.64
N GLN A 98 -3.87 -30.36 8.33
CA GLN A 98 -5.04 -30.97 7.71
C GLN A 98 -5.95 -29.94 7.01
N LEU A 99 -5.96 -28.70 7.49
CA LEU A 99 -6.78 -27.62 6.94
C LEU A 99 -6.15 -26.96 5.70
N LEU A 100 -4.91 -27.29 5.35
CA LEU A 100 -4.30 -26.89 4.07
C LEU A 100 -5.01 -27.50 2.85
N GLU A 101 -5.77 -28.57 3.04
CA GLU A 101 -6.55 -29.24 1.98
C GLU A 101 -8.04 -28.87 2.00
N HIS A 102 -8.44 -27.98 2.90
CA HIS A 102 -9.84 -27.59 3.07
C HIS A 102 -10.40 -26.98 1.78
N THR A 103 -11.71 -27.12 1.50
CA THR A 103 -12.32 -26.65 0.24
C THR A 103 -12.39 -25.13 0.10
N ASP A 104 -12.53 -24.42 1.23
CA ASP A 104 -12.51 -22.96 1.28
C ASP A 104 -11.08 -22.39 1.22
N THR A 105 -10.85 -21.46 0.29
CA THR A 105 -9.54 -20.80 0.09
C THR A 105 -9.07 -20.01 1.30
N GLY A 106 -9.98 -19.35 2.02
CA GLY A 106 -9.62 -18.57 3.19
C GLY A 106 -9.16 -19.45 4.34
N VAL A 107 -9.80 -20.59 4.57
CA VAL A 107 -9.34 -21.58 5.57
C VAL A 107 -7.93 -22.07 5.24
N ARG A 108 -7.65 -22.41 3.96
CA ARG A 108 -6.30 -22.84 3.55
C ARG A 108 -5.24 -21.76 3.78
N PHE A 109 -5.57 -20.52 3.45
CA PHE A 109 -4.67 -19.38 3.63
C PHE A 109 -4.36 -19.14 5.12
N GLU A 110 -5.37 -19.08 5.98
CA GLU A 110 -5.18 -18.85 7.41
C GLU A 110 -4.48 -20.05 8.09
N ALA A 111 -4.70 -21.27 7.60
CA ALA A 111 -3.96 -22.44 8.06
C ALA A 111 -2.47 -22.33 7.70
N ALA A 112 -2.15 -21.86 6.49
CA ALA A 112 -0.77 -21.57 6.10
C ALA A 112 -0.15 -20.49 7.00
N VAL A 113 -0.86 -19.39 7.29
CA VAL A 113 -0.40 -18.34 8.21
C VAL A 113 -0.14 -18.86 9.63
N ALA A 114 -1.05 -19.67 10.18
CA ALA A 114 -0.88 -20.28 11.50
C ALA A 114 0.32 -21.23 11.56
N CYS A 115 0.53 -22.07 10.54
CA CYS A 115 1.72 -22.89 10.40
C CYS A 115 3.00 -22.04 10.29
N THR A 116 2.98 -20.94 9.54
CA THR A 116 4.13 -20.03 9.45
C THR A 116 4.43 -19.37 10.79
N ALA A 117 3.42 -18.94 11.55
CA ALA A 117 3.60 -18.43 12.90
C ALA A 117 4.26 -19.47 13.83
N LEU A 118 3.86 -20.74 13.71
CA LEU A 118 4.50 -21.86 14.44
C LEU A 118 5.97 -22.03 14.06
N VAL A 119 6.28 -22.08 12.76
CA VAL A 119 7.67 -22.23 12.29
C VAL A 119 8.54 -21.02 12.65
N ASN A 120 7.99 -19.81 12.67
CA ASN A 120 8.72 -18.62 13.08
C ASN A 120 9.17 -18.69 14.55
N ASN A 121 8.35 -19.31 15.42
CA ASN A 121 8.70 -19.55 16.82
C ASN A 121 9.54 -20.82 17.02
N PHE A 122 9.40 -21.81 16.13
CA PHE A 122 10.11 -23.09 16.19
C PHE A 122 10.76 -23.46 14.84
N PRO A 123 11.87 -22.81 14.44
CA PRO A 123 12.50 -23.02 13.14
C PRO A 123 12.85 -24.47 12.76
N PRO A 124 13.27 -25.37 13.69
CA PRO A 124 13.52 -26.78 13.38
C PRO A 124 12.30 -27.53 12.80
N VAL A 125 11.09 -27.12 13.18
CA VAL A 125 9.83 -27.63 12.62
C VAL A 125 9.72 -27.28 11.14
N GLY A 126 10.13 -26.06 10.78
CA GLY A 126 10.19 -25.62 9.38
C GLY A 126 11.08 -26.51 8.53
N SER A 127 12.28 -26.82 9.02
CA SER A 127 13.25 -27.67 8.30
C SER A 127 12.76 -29.10 8.07
N THR A 128 11.88 -29.62 8.94
CA THR A 128 11.30 -30.96 8.82
C THR A 128 10.09 -30.99 7.90
N ILE A 129 9.16 -30.04 8.02
CA ILE A 129 7.94 -30.05 7.20
C ILE A 129 8.15 -29.61 5.75
N PHE A 130 9.17 -28.79 5.50
CA PHE A 130 9.34 -28.15 4.19
C PHE A 130 9.59 -29.16 3.05
N PRO A 131 10.50 -30.16 3.19
CA PRO A 131 10.67 -31.20 2.18
C PRO A 131 9.42 -32.07 1.99
N ASP A 132 8.70 -32.39 3.08
CA ASP A 132 7.47 -33.19 3.02
C ASP A 132 6.39 -32.49 2.20
N LEU A 133 6.22 -31.18 2.38
CA LEU A 133 5.23 -30.39 1.62
C LEU A 133 5.54 -30.39 0.11
N ILE A 134 6.82 -30.33 -0.27
CA ILE A 134 7.25 -30.41 -1.67
C ILE A 134 6.87 -31.76 -2.27
N LEU A 135 7.16 -32.85 -1.55
CA LEU A 135 6.82 -34.21 -1.98
C LEU A 135 5.30 -34.38 -2.12
N GLU A 136 4.53 -33.88 -1.17
CA GLU A 136 3.06 -33.94 -1.22
C GLU A 136 2.50 -33.18 -2.43
N ILE A 137 3.02 -32.00 -2.75
CA ILE A 137 2.62 -31.27 -3.98
C ILE A 137 2.87 -32.12 -5.22
N GLN A 138 4.03 -32.78 -5.32
CA GLN A 138 4.35 -33.67 -6.45
C GLN A 138 3.40 -34.87 -6.54
N ILE A 139 2.99 -35.43 -5.40
CA ILE A 139 2.01 -36.53 -5.33
C ILE A 139 0.65 -36.04 -5.85
N HIS A 140 0.13 -34.92 -5.34
CA HIS A 140 -1.16 -34.39 -5.79
C HIS A 140 -1.13 -33.98 -7.27
N HIS A 141 -0.02 -33.42 -7.75
CA HIS A 141 0.15 -33.11 -9.17
C HIS A 141 0.15 -34.37 -10.05
N SER A 142 0.88 -35.41 -9.64
CA SER A 142 0.91 -36.70 -10.34
C SER A 142 -0.49 -37.33 -10.44
N GLU A 143 -1.26 -37.20 -9.37
CA GLU A 143 -2.63 -37.71 -9.32
C GLU A 143 -3.59 -36.92 -10.22
N LEU A 144 -3.45 -35.58 -10.30
CA LEU A 144 -4.17 -34.77 -11.29
C LEU A 144 -3.86 -35.21 -12.72
N MET A 145 -2.59 -35.47 -13.03
CA MET A 145 -2.17 -35.96 -14.34
C MET A 145 -2.74 -37.35 -14.65
N ARG A 146 -2.78 -38.23 -13.65
CA ARG A 146 -3.40 -39.56 -13.77
C ARG A 146 -4.89 -39.45 -14.06
N LEU A 147 -5.63 -38.62 -13.33
CA LEU A 147 -7.04 -38.37 -13.55
C LEU A 147 -7.30 -37.80 -14.95
N ALA A 148 -6.48 -36.85 -15.40
CA ALA A 148 -6.63 -36.22 -16.71
C ALA A 148 -6.37 -37.22 -17.86
N THR A 149 -5.41 -38.13 -17.70
CA THR A 149 -5.05 -39.14 -18.71
C THR A 149 -6.03 -40.30 -18.76
N SER A 150 -6.63 -40.66 -17.62
CA SER A 150 -7.53 -41.82 -17.52
C SER A 150 -8.87 -41.61 -18.23
N GLY A 151 -9.18 -40.38 -18.68
CA GLY A 151 -10.42 -40.09 -19.40
C GLY A 151 -11.68 -40.19 -18.55
N ASP A 152 -11.56 -40.27 -17.21
CA ASP A 152 -12.69 -40.13 -16.28
C ASP A 152 -13.36 -38.74 -16.36
N SER A 153 -12.70 -37.83 -17.09
CA SER A 153 -13.19 -36.56 -17.60
C SER A 153 -14.43 -36.79 -18.47
N GLN A 154 -15.60 -36.81 -17.82
CA GLN A 154 -16.93 -36.65 -18.41
C GLN A 154 -17.03 -37.16 -19.85
N SER A 155 -17.35 -38.45 -20.01
CA SER A 155 -18.03 -38.87 -21.23
C SER A 155 -19.33 -38.06 -21.31
N ASP A 156 -19.28 -36.95 -22.06
CA ASP A 156 -20.44 -36.29 -22.64
C ASP A 156 -21.13 -37.33 -23.53
N GLU A 157 -21.88 -38.25 -22.91
CA GLU A 157 -22.96 -38.87 -23.65
C GLU A 157 -23.86 -37.70 -24.07
N PRO A 158 -24.02 -37.44 -25.37
CA PRO A 158 -24.82 -36.33 -25.83
C PRO A 158 -26.20 -36.51 -25.20
N GLU A 159 -26.65 -35.49 -24.45
CA GLU A 159 -28.00 -35.42 -23.89
C GLU A 159 -28.99 -35.79 -25.00
N GLN A 160 -29.35 -37.07 -25.06
CA GLN A 160 -30.41 -37.55 -25.92
C GLN A 160 -31.63 -36.81 -25.42
N LYS A 161 -32.13 -35.88 -26.25
CA LYS A 161 -33.34 -35.11 -26.05
C LYS A 161 -34.51 -36.06 -25.76
N GLN A 162 -34.63 -36.54 -24.53
CA GLN A 162 -35.80 -37.26 -24.07
C GLN A 162 -36.88 -36.21 -23.85
N THR A 163 -37.59 -35.92 -24.94
CA THR A 163 -38.88 -35.25 -24.93
C THR A 163 -39.88 -36.13 -24.19
N GLY A 164 -39.91 -36.04 -22.87
CA GLY A 164 -40.86 -36.75 -22.03
C GLY A 164 -40.89 -36.14 -20.64
N LEU A 165 -42.03 -35.56 -20.26
CA LEU A 165 -42.30 -34.97 -18.95
C LEU A 165 -41.71 -35.83 -17.81
N ARG A 166 -40.64 -35.35 -17.17
CA ARG A 166 -40.14 -35.92 -15.91
C ARG A 166 -40.06 -34.82 -14.86
N MET A 167 -40.95 -34.95 -13.89
CA MET A 167 -40.98 -34.18 -12.65
C MET A 167 -39.67 -34.36 -11.87
N PHE A 168 -39.09 -33.24 -11.43
CA PHE A 168 -38.19 -33.05 -10.28
C PHE A 168 -37.20 -34.18 -9.95
N ARG A 169 -36.38 -34.65 -10.90
CA ARG A 169 -35.16 -35.39 -10.55
C ARG A 169 -34.08 -34.38 -10.12
N LYS A 170 -33.83 -34.32 -8.82
CA LYS A 170 -32.73 -33.56 -8.20
C LYS A 170 -31.42 -34.06 -8.85
N ARG A 171 -30.80 -33.23 -9.70
CA ARG A 171 -29.53 -33.52 -10.37
C ARG A 171 -28.47 -33.64 -9.27
N GLU A 172 -28.03 -34.85 -8.97
CA GLU A 172 -26.89 -35.05 -8.05
C GLU A 172 -25.67 -34.42 -8.72
N ASN A 173 -25.12 -33.38 -8.09
CA ASN A 173 -23.91 -32.74 -8.56
C ASN A 173 -22.76 -33.74 -8.39
N LYS A 174 -22.30 -34.33 -9.50
CA LYS A 174 -21.10 -35.16 -9.54
C LYS A 174 -19.94 -34.30 -9.00
N VAL A 175 -19.39 -34.70 -7.87
CA VAL A 175 -18.26 -33.99 -7.22
C VAL A 175 -17.05 -34.10 -8.14
N ASP A 176 -16.42 -32.96 -8.43
CA ASP A 176 -15.19 -32.90 -9.23
C ASP A 176 -14.06 -33.64 -8.51
N SER A 177 -13.62 -34.76 -9.08
CA SER A 177 -12.55 -35.61 -8.51
C SER A 177 -11.19 -34.92 -8.49
N SER A 178 -10.99 -33.86 -9.29
CA SER A 178 -9.74 -33.10 -9.29
C SER A 178 -9.66 -32.09 -8.13
N ALA A 179 -10.80 -31.66 -7.59
CA ALA A 179 -10.86 -30.58 -6.61
C ALA A 179 -10.02 -30.82 -5.32
N PRO A 180 -10.01 -32.01 -4.69
CA PRO A 180 -9.17 -32.26 -3.52
C PRO A 180 -7.68 -32.02 -3.79
N HIS A 181 -7.18 -32.44 -4.95
CA HIS A 181 -5.79 -32.25 -5.33
C HIS A 181 -5.47 -30.77 -5.63
N GLN A 182 -6.41 -30.03 -6.24
CA GLN A 182 -6.27 -28.59 -6.44
C GLN A 182 -6.15 -27.84 -5.12
N HIS A 183 -7.02 -28.14 -4.16
CA HIS A 183 -7.01 -27.52 -2.83
C HIS A 183 -5.71 -27.81 -2.10
N ALA A 184 -5.25 -29.06 -2.13
CA ALA A 184 -4.00 -29.48 -1.51
C ALA A 184 -2.78 -28.79 -2.12
N ILE A 185 -2.67 -28.73 -3.45
CA ILE A 185 -1.57 -28.02 -4.13
C ILE A 185 -1.57 -26.54 -3.73
N HIS A 186 -2.75 -25.90 -3.73
CA HIS A 186 -2.87 -24.51 -3.31
C HIS A 186 -2.40 -24.29 -1.86
N GLY A 187 -3.02 -24.94 -0.87
CA GLY A 187 -2.69 -24.67 0.54
C GLY A 187 -1.23 -24.97 0.88
N LYS A 188 -0.69 -26.08 0.37
CA LYS A 188 0.71 -26.47 0.60
C LYS A 188 1.69 -25.50 -0.07
N SER A 189 1.43 -25.08 -1.31
CA SER A 189 2.29 -24.10 -2.00
C SER A 189 2.24 -22.72 -1.33
N THR A 190 1.07 -22.27 -0.86
CA THR A 190 0.93 -21.05 -0.06
C THR A 190 1.79 -21.14 1.21
N LEU A 191 1.73 -22.26 1.95
CA LEU A 191 2.56 -22.46 3.14
C LEU A 191 4.06 -22.41 2.80
N ILE A 192 4.53 -23.19 1.83
CA ILE A 192 5.94 -23.16 1.40
C ILE A 192 6.36 -21.73 1.06
N SER A 193 5.51 -20.99 0.34
CA SER A 193 5.81 -19.63 -0.07
C SER A 193 5.91 -18.65 1.12
N LEU A 194 5.03 -18.76 2.12
CA LEU A 194 5.14 -17.98 3.37
C LEU A 194 6.38 -18.36 4.17
N LEU A 195 6.74 -19.65 4.22
CA LEU A 195 7.96 -20.11 4.89
C LEU A 195 9.22 -19.56 4.22
N LEU A 196 9.26 -19.53 2.88
CA LEU A 196 10.36 -18.92 2.12
C LEU A 196 10.50 -17.42 2.42
N ARG A 197 9.39 -16.73 2.69
CA ARG A 197 9.36 -15.30 3.03
C ARG A 197 9.88 -15.00 4.43
N ASP A 198 9.49 -15.81 5.41
CA ASP A 198 9.69 -15.49 6.82
C ASP A 198 10.94 -16.15 7.42
N MET A 199 11.29 -17.37 7.01
CA MET A 199 12.46 -18.09 7.56
C MET A 199 13.80 -17.36 7.41
N PRO A 200 14.12 -16.68 6.29
CA PRO A 200 15.38 -15.94 6.16
C PRO A 200 15.54 -14.83 7.20
N GLN A 201 14.44 -14.32 7.75
CA GLN A 201 14.44 -13.16 8.66
C GLN A 201 14.72 -13.56 10.11
N ASN A 202 14.47 -14.82 10.49
CA ASN A 202 14.53 -15.27 11.89
C ASN A 202 15.92 -15.75 12.33
N GLY A 203 16.99 -15.42 11.59
CA GLY A 203 18.37 -15.78 11.94
C GLY A 203 18.73 -17.27 11.79
N ALA A 204 17.74 -18.16 11.70
CA ALA A 204 17.93 -19.59 11.46
C ALA A 204 18.54 -19.91 10.08
N GLY A 205 18.39 -18.98 9.12
CA GLY A 205 18.90 -19.11 7.75
C GLY A 205 18.14 -20.15 6.93
N LEU A 206 17.56 -19.75 5.81
CA LEU A 206 17.04 -20.70 4.84
C LEU A 206 18.21 -21.35 4.09
N SER A 207 18.33 -22.68 4.13
CA SER A 207 19.41 -23.34 3.38
C SER A 207 19.19 -23.13 1.88
N LYS A 208 20.27 -22.85 1.14
CA LYS A 208 20.23 -22.71 -0.33
C LYS A 208 19.70 -23.98 -1.01
N GLU A 209 19.87 -25.12 -0.35
CA GLU A 209 19.36 -26.42 -0.78
C GLU A 209 17.83 -26.43 -0.80
N LEU A 210 17.16 -25.88 0.24
CA LEU A 210 15.69 -25.81 0.28
C LEU A 210 15.14 -24.95 -0.87
N VAL A 211 15.77 -23.81 -1.18
CA VAL A 211 15.37 -22.98 -2.34
C VAL A 211 15.52 -23.78 -3.64
N SER A 212 16.64 -24.50 -3.79
CA SER A 212 16.93 -25.29 -4.98
C SER A 212 15.94 -26.46 -5.18
N LEU A 213 15.38 -27.01 -4.10
CA LEU A 213 14.37 -28.07 -4.16
C LEU A 213 13.00 -27.57 -4.66
N VAL A 214 12.66 -26.29 -4.44
CA VAL A 214 11.36 -25.72 -4.82
C VAL A 214 11.31 -25.39 -6.33
N ILE A 215 12.45 -25.05 -6.93
CA ILE A 215 12.52 -24.63 -8.34
C ILE A 215 11.97 -25.70 -9.32
N PRO A 216 12.37 -26.98 -9.27
CA PRO A 216 11.83 -27.99 -10.18
C PRO A 216 10.32 -28.18 -10.05
N VAL A 217 9.77 -28.13 -8.83
CA VAL A 217 8.32 -28.23 -8.61
C VAL A 217 7.61 -27.01 -9.18
N THR A 218 8.20 -25.84 -9.01
CA THR A 218 7.68 -24.59 -9.56
C THR A 218 7.61 -24.63 -11.09
N GLU A 219 8.66 -25.12 -11.76
CA GLU A 219 8.68 -25.27 -13.22
C GLU A 219 7.56 -26.20 -13.72
N VAL A 220 7.37 -27.34 -13.04
CA VAL A 220 6.30 -28.31 -13.37
C VAL A 220 4.93 -27.67 -13.23
N LEU A 221 4.69 -26.98 -12.11
CA LEU A 221 3.41 -26.33 -11.82
C LEU A 221 3.09 -25.21 -12.81
N VAL A 222 4.05 -24.34 -13.15
CA VAL A 222 3.84 -23.28 -14.15
C VAL A 222 3.67 -23.87 -15.56
N SER A 223 4.32 -24.99 -15.86
CA SER A 223 4.20 -25.66 -17.17
C SER A 223 2.83 -26.32 -17.40
N CYS A 224 2.00 -26.46 -16.37
CA CYS A 224 0.64 -27.01 -16.48
C CYS A 224 -0.24 -26.21 -17.45
N GLN A 225 0.00 -24.91 -17.66
CA GLN A 225 -0.74 -24.11 -18.67
C GLN A 225 -0.50 -24.55 -20.12
N PHE A 226 0.59 -25.29 -20.38
CA PHE A 226 0.95 -25.81 -21.70
C PHE A 226 0.68 -27.30 -21.85
N ASN A 227 0.10 -27.93 -20.82
CA ASN A 227 -0.24 -29.34 -20.88
C ASN A 227 -1.63 -29.51 -21.50
N ASP A 228 -1.69 -29.93 -22.76
CA ASP A 228 -2.96 -30.09 -23.49
C ASP A 228 -3.89 -31.09 -22.78
N VAL A 229 -3.36 -32.18 -22.22
CA VAL A 229 -4.16 -33.21 -21.53
C VAL A 229 -4.85 -32.60 -20.30
N LEU A 230 -4.10 -31.90 -19.45
CA LEU A 230 -4.64 -31.30 -18.23
C LEU A 230 -5.56 -30.11 -18.53
N THR A 231 -5.20 -29.24 -19.49
CA THR A 231 -6.00 -28.06 -19.81
C THR A 231 -7.32 -28.40 -20.50
N GLN A 232 -7.37 -29.49 -21.27
CA GLN A 232 -8.62 -30.02 -21.84
C GLN A 232 -9.49 -30.68 -20.78
N ALA A 233 -8.91 -31.53 -19.92
CA ALA A 233 -9.65 -32.28 -18.92
C ALA A 233 -10.13 -31.41 -17.75
N PHE A 234 -9.22 -30.59 -17.18
CA PHE A 234 -9.41 -29.84 -15.95
C PHE A 234 -8.76 -28.45 -16.04
N PRO A 235 -9.32 -27.50 -16.81
CA PRO A 235 -8.74 -26.16 -17.01
C PRO A 235 -8.58 -25.38 -15.69
N ALA A 236 -9.49 -25.56 -14.74
CA ALA A 236 -9.38 -24.96 -13.41
C ALA A 236 -8.18 -25.52 -12.63
N ALA A 237 -7.94 -26.83 -12.69
CA ALA A 237 -6.80 -27.46 -12.05
C ALA A 237 -5.47 -26.99 -12.65
N ALA A 238 -5.39 -26.90 -13.98
CA ALA A 238 -4.22 -26.34 -14.67
C ALA A 238 -3.92 -24.91 -14.19
N CYS A 239 -4.96 -24.06 -14.12
CA CYS A 239 -4.83 -22.69 -13.64
C CYS A 239 -4.39 -22.62 -12.17
N MET A 240 -4.92 -23.47 -11.30
CA MET A 240 -4.53 -23.54 -9.89
C MET A 240 -3.08 -24.00 -9.71
N CYS A 241 -2.60 -24.96 -10.51
CA CYS A 241 -1.19 -25.33 -10.54
C CYS A 241 -0.31 -24.13 -10.94
N VAL A 242 -0.68 -23.39 -11.98
CA VAL A 242 0.09 -22.24 -12.45
C VAL A 242 0.15 -21.14 -11.37
N ARG A 243 -0.97 -20.86 -10.70
CA ARG A 243 -1.02 -19.93 -9.57
C ARG A 243 -0.12 -20.38 -8.41
N ALA A 244 -0.18 -21.66 -8.05
CA ALA A 244 0.69 -22.25 -7.04
C ALA A 244 2.17 -22.09 -7.41
N GLY A 245 2.52 -22.34 -8.68
CA GLY A 245 3.87 -22.12 -9.22
C GLY A 245 4.33 -20.67 -9.05
N TYR A 246 3.54 -19.68 -9.47
CA TYR A 246 3.91 -18.26 -9.30
C TYR A 246 3.93 -17.80 -7.84
N SER A 247 3.12 -18.40 -6.96
CA SER A 247 3.21 -18.18 -5.53
C SER A 247 4.57 -18.66 -5.00
N LEU A 248 5.03 -19.86 -5.39
CA LEU A 248 6.36 -20.36 -5.03
C LEU A 248 7.49 -19.47 -5.58
N ILE A 249 7.40 -19.02 -6.85
CA ILE A 249 8.35 -18.03 -7.43
C ILE A 249 8.42 -16.79 -6.54
N SER A 250 7.27 -16.26 -6.12
CA SER A 250 7.20 -15.07 -5.25
C SER A 250 7.88 -15.33 -3.90
N GLY A 251 7.63 -16.48 -3.27
CA GLY A 251 8.32 -16.89 -2.05
C GLY A 251 9.83 -16.95 -2.23
N ILE A 252 10.32 -17.56 -3.32
CA ILE A 252 11.75 -17.61 -3.64
C ILE A 252 12.33 -16.19 -3.76
N MET A 253 11.61 -15.26 -4.40
CA MET A 253 12.06 -13.87 -4.57
C MET A 253 12.24 -13.11 -3.26
N THR A 254 11.46 -13.43 -2.24
CA THR A 254 11.58 -12.80 -0.92
C THR A 254 12.85 -13.19 -0.16
N THR A 255 13.60 -14.20 -0.64
CA THR A 255 14.93 -14.54 -0.12
C THR A 255 16.02 -13.52 -0.50
N GLY A 256 15.70 -12.59 -1.42
CA GLY A 256 16.58 -11.52 -1.86
C GLY A 256 17.48 -11.87 -3.04
N PRO A 257 18.28 -10.90 -3.53
CA PRO A 257 18.99 -11.01 -4.80
C PRO A 257 19.99 -12.18 -4.84
N GLY A 258 20.66 -12.47 -3.71
CA GLY A 258 21.65 -13.55 -3.61
C GLY A 258 21.05 -14.95 -3.72
N GLY A 259 19.80 -15.15 -3.28
CA GLY A 259 19.10 -16.45 -3.41
C GLY A 259 18.49 -16.64 -4.80
N VAL A 260 18.09 -15.55 -5.45
CA VAL A 260 17.31 -15.57 -6.70
C VAL A 260 18.18 -15.54 -7.95
N ALA A 261 19.36 -14.89 -7.89
CA ALA A 261 20.24 -14.71 -9.05
C ALA A 261 20.53 -16.00 -9.84
N PRO A 262 20.77 -17.18 -9.22
CA PRO A 262 21.01 -18.43 -9.97
C PRO A 262 19.79 -18.94 -10.75
N HIS A 263 18.59 -18.48 -10.40
CA HIS A 263 17.31 -19.01 -10.91
C HIS A 263 16.59 -18.04 -11.84
N THR A 264 17.14 -16.84 -12.09
CA THR A 264 16.48 -15.85 -12.95
C THR A 264 16.23 -16.30 -14.39
N PRO A 265 17.08 -17.11 -15.06
CA PRO A 265 16.77 -17.56 -16.42
C PRO A 265 15.46 -18.36 -16.49
N VAL A 266 15.27 -19.28 -15.53
CA VAL A 266 14.05 -20.11 -15.42
C VAL A 266 12.83 -19.24 -15.14
N ILE A 267 12.95 -18.32 -14.18
CA ILE A 267 11.86 -17.40 -13.79
C ILE A 267 11.44 -16.52 -14.97
N PHE A 268 12.41 -15.92 -15.66
CA PHE A 268 12.11 -15.04 -16.79
C PHE A 268 11.57 -15.82 -17.99
N GLU A 269 12.05 -17.04 -18.25
CA GLU A 269 11.45 -17.92 -19.25
C GLU A 269 9.98 -18.24 -18.91
N ALA A 270 9.68 -18.54 -17.64
CA ALA A 270 8.33 -18.77 -17.18
C ALA A 270 7.42 -17.54 -17.39
N TRP A 271 7.91 -16.33 -17.09
CA TRP A 271 7.17 -15.09 -17.38
C TRP A 271 6.89 -14.90 -18.87
N ASN A 272 7.92 -15.03 -19.71
CA ASN A 272 7.80 -14.87 -21.16
C ASN A 272 6.80 -15.88 -21.75
N LYS A 273 6.86 -17.15 -21.34
CA LYS A 273 5.94 -18.19 -21.80
C LYS A 273 4.48 -17.86 -21.44
N CYS A 274 4.21 -17.46 -20.20
CA CYS A 274 2.86 -17.12 -19.76
C CYS A 274 2.32 -15.84 -20.43
N GLN A 275 3.15 -14.81 -20.57
CA GLN A 275 2.81 -13.59 -21.30
C GLN A 275 2.45 -13.90 -22.77
N GLN A 276 3.24 -14.72 -23.45
CA GLN A 276 2.94 -15.15 -24.83
C GLN A 276 1.65 -15.98 -24.91
N ALA A 277 1.39 -16.83 -23.92
CA ALA A 277 0.17 -17.63 -23.83
C ALA A 277 -1.06 -16.73 -23.69
N ALA A 278 -1.02 -15.73 -22.79
CA ALA A 278 -2.09 -14.77 -22.60
C ALA A 278 -2.36 -13.94 -23.87
N LYS A 279 -1.31 -13.50 -24.57
CA LYS A 279 -1.41 -12.73 -25.82
C LYS A 279 -2.07 -13.53 -26.95
N LYS A 280 -1.62 -14.76 -27.18
CA LYS A 280 -2.19 -15.65 -28.22
C LYS A 280 -3.57 -16.17 -27.82
N GLY A 281 -3.78 -16.36 -26.52
CA GLY A 281 -4.83 -17.16 -25.95
C GLY A 281 -4.48 -18.63 -25.86
N GLY A 282 -4.79 -19.23 -24.71
CA GLY A 282 -4.74 -20.67 -24.57
C GLY A 282 -5.68 -21.35 -25.57
N LYS A 283 -5.24 -22.46 -26.16
CA LYS A 283 -6.08 -23.30 -27.03
C LYS A 283 -7.29 -23.86 -26.28
N HIS A 284 -7.09 -24.20 -25.01
CA HIS A 284 -8.08 -24.88 -24.15
C HIS A 284 -8.46 -24.07 -22.91
N LEU A 285 -7.73 -22.98 -22.62
CA LEU A 285 -8.02 -22.10 -21.50
C LEU A 285 -8.93 -20.96 -21.94
N ALA A 286 -10.12 -20.87 -21.33
CA ALA A 286 -10.96 -19.70 -21.48
C ALA A 286 -10.25 -18.43 -20.94
N PRO A 287 -10.55 -17.23 -21.48
CA PRO A 287 -9.90 -15.97 -21.08
C PRO A 287 -9.90 -15.69 -19.58
N ARG A 288 -10.93 -16.16 -18.85
CA ARG A 288 -10.98 -16.02 -17.38
C ARG A 288 -9.80 -16.74 -16.71
N HIS A 289 -9.41 -17.92 -17.20
CA HIS A 289 -8.28 -18.67 -16.64
C HIS A 289 -6.95 -18.00 -16.99
N ASP A 290 -6.84 -17.44 -18.21
CA ASP A 290 -5.67 -16.62 -18.59
C ASP A 290 -5.51 -15.45 -17.61
N LEU A 291 -6.61 -14.77 -17.24
CA LEU A 291 -6.57 -13.66 -16.27
C LEU A 291 -6.01 -14.09 -14.91
N PHE A 292 -6.41 -15.25 -14.38
CA PHE A 292 -5.88 -15.76 -13.11
C PHE A 292 -4.39 -16.09 -13.19
N CYS A 293 -3.91 -16.62 -14.32
CA CYS A 293 -2.49 -16.87 -14.54
C CYS A 293 -1.70 -15.55 -14.65
N VAL A 294 -2.25 -14.56 -15.38
CA VAL A 294 -1.65 -13.23 -15.55
C VAL A 294 -1.59 -12.46 -14.23
N ASP A 295 -2.63 -12.52 -13.39
CA ASP A 295 -2.64 -11.93 -12.03
C ASP A 295 -1.47 -12.48 -11.21
N ALA A 296 -1.32 -13.82 -11.15
CA ALA A 296 -0.25 -14.46 -10.39
C ALA A 296 1.15 -14.15 -10.94
N LEU A 297 1.30 -14.11 -12.26
CA LEU A 297 2.54 -13.66 -12.92
C LEU A 297 2.88 -12.22 -12.53
N LEU A 298 1.93 -11.29 -12.63
CA LEU A 298 2.19 -9.87 -12.34
C LEU A 298 2.54 -9.66 -10.87
N VAL A 299 1.88 -10.35 -9.94
CA VAL A 299 2.27 -10.36 -8.53
C VAL A 299 3.73 -10.79 -8.38
N SER A 300 4.16 -11.87 -9.03
CA SER A 300 5.57 -12.30 -8.97
C SER A 300 6.55 -11.28 -9.55
N VAL A 301 6.16 -10.53 -10.59
CA VAL A 301 6.98 -9.43 -11.14
C VAL A 301 7.13 -8.30 -10.12
N VAL A 302 6.04 -7.90 -9.44
CA VAL A 302 6.12 -6.86 -8.39
C VAL A 302 6.99 -7.34 -7.22
N VAL A 303 6.88 -8.62 -6.82
CA VAL A 303 7.73 -9.19 -5.76
C VAL A 303 9.21 -9.17 -6.16
N PHE A 304 9.54 -9.50 -7.40
CA PHE A 304 10.90 -9.37 -7.92
C PHE A 304 11.39 -7.92 -7.85
N LEU A 305 10.58 -6.96 -8.30
CA LEU A 305 10.95 -5.55 -8.26
C LEU A 305 11.11 -5.03 -6.83
N LYS A 306 10.32 -5.51 -5.87
CA LYS A 306 10.41 -5.10 -4.48
C LYS A 306 11.63 -5.66 -3.74
N HIS A 307 11.94 -6.95 -3.95
CA HIS A 307 12.95 -7.67 -3.15
C HIS A 307 14.25 -7.94 -3.91
N CYS A 308 14.25 -7.80 -5.24
CA CYS A 308 15.36 -8.16 -6.11
C CYS A 308 15.64 -7.09 -7.19
N SER A 309 15.20 -5.84 -7.01
CA SER A 309 15.45 -4.73 -7.94
C SER A 309 16.95 -4.50 -8.24
N GLU A 310 17.85 -4.87 -7.33
CA GLU A 310 19.30 -4.83 -7.55
C GLU A 310 19.71 -5.69 -8.77
N LEU A 311 18.97 -6.77 -9.04
CA LEU A 311 19.22 -7.67 -10.15
C LEU A 311 18.88 -7.08 -11.51
N LEU A 312 18.11 -5.98 -11.57
CA LEU A 312 17.75 -5.31 -12.83
C LEU A 312 18.98 -4.88 -13.63
N LEU A 313 20.06 -4.51 -12.94
CA LEU A 313 21.32 -4.08 -13.57
C LEU A 313 22.47 -5.07 -13.39
N SER A 314 22.40 -5.96 -12.40
CA SER A 314 23.46 -6.95 -12.18
C SER A 314 23.32 -8.17 -13.09
N ILE A 315 22.13 -8.45 -13.63
CA ILE A 315 21.87 -9.56 -14.54
C ILE A 315 21.64 -9.03 -15.95
N PRO A 316 22.33 -9.56 -16.97
CA PRO A 316 22.15 -9.15 -18.36
C PRO A 316 20.68 -9.22 -18.78
N GLU A 317 20.21 -8.18 -19.46
CA GLU A 317 18.85 -8.07 -20.01
C GLU A 317 17.70 -8.12 -19.00
N ALA A 318 17.94 -8.23 -17.70
CA ALA A 318 16.87 -8.35 -16.70
C ALA A 318 15.87 -7.19 -16.79
N LEU A 319 16.37 -5.94 -16.81
CA LEU A 319 15.53 -4.75 -16.99
C LEU A 319 14.72 -4.80 -18.29
N THR A 320 15.34 -5.21 -19.40
CA THR A 320 14.67 -5.33 -20.71
C THR A 320 13.58 -6.39 -20.68
N GLN A 321 13.85 -7.57 -20.12
CA GLN A 321 12.89 -8.67 -20.04
C GLN A 321 11.69 -8.31 -19.17
N VAL A 322 11.91 -7.70 -17.99
CA VAL A 322 10.81 -7.19 -17.16
C VAL A 322 9.98 -6.16 -17.90
N SER A 323 10.63 -5.19 -18.56
CA SER A 323 9.93 -4.13 -19.30
C SER A 323 9.08 -4.69 -20.45
N VAL A 324 9.63 -5.62 -21.24
CA VAL A 324 8.93 -6.27 -22.35
C VAL A 324 7.70 -7.06 -21.87
N VAL A 325 7.83 -7.81 -20.77
CA VAL A 325 6.70 -8.55 -20.19
C VAL A 325 5.57 -7.59 -19.80
N LEU A 326 5.88 -6.48 -19.14
CA LEU A 326 4.89 -5.49 -18.71
C LEU A 326 4.26 -4.75 -19.90
N GLU A 327 5.07 -4.32 -20.87
CA GLU A 327 4.63 -3.66 -22.10
C GLU A 327 3.64 -4.50 -22.90
N GLU A 328 3.90 -5.80 -23.00
CA GLU A 328 3.05 -6.72 -23.74
C GLU A 328 1.75 -7.10 -23.00
N LEU A 329 1.75 -7.07 -21.66
CA LEU A 329 0.56 -7.35 -20.85
C LEU A 329 -0.37 -6.14 -20.71
N LEU A 330 0.18 -4.92 -20.74
CA LEU A 330 -0.58 -3.67 -20.64
C LEU A 330 -1.81 -3.61 -21.56
N PRO A 331 -1.70 -3.80 -22.90
CA PRO A 331 -2.86 -3.70 -23.79
C PRO A 331 -3.95 -4.75 -23.48
N LEU A 332 -3.61 -5.90 -22.89
CA LEU A 332 -4.57 -6.95 -22.54
C LEU A 332 -5.48 -6.55 -21.37
N LEU A 333 -5.01 -5.65 -20.49
CA LEU A 333 -5.68 -5.24 -19.25
C LEU A 333 -6.38 -3.88 -19.34
N THR A 334 -6.09 -3.08 -20.38
CA THR A 334 -6.85 -1.85 -20.69
C THR A 334 -8.34 -2.14 -20.88
N SER A 335 -9.21 -1.12 -20.79
CA SER A 335 -10.67 -1.30 -20.87
C SER A 335 -11.16 -1.98 -22.16
N ASN A 336 -10.41 -1.87 -23.25
CA ASN A 336 -10.70 -2.55 -24.53
C ASN A 336 -9.88 -3.84 -24.72
N GLY A 337 -9.07 -4.21 -23.74
CA GLY A 337 -8.23 -5.38 -23.76
C GLY A 337 -9.03 -6.68 -23.64
N ARG A 338 -8.50 -7.75 -24.21
CA ARG A 338 -9.12 -9.09 -24.21
C ARG A 338 -9.54 -9.56 -22.81
N LEU A 339 -8.73 -9.28 -21.78
CA LEU A 339 -9.00 -9.72 -20.42
C LEU A 339 -10.00 -8.82 -19.69
N ALA A 340 -10.18 -7.58 -20.15
CA ALA A 340 -11.13 -6.63 -19.57
C ALA A 340 -12.57 -6.82 -20.07
N ILE A 341 -12.76 -7.35 -21.29
CA ILE A 341 -14.08 -7.58 -21.89
C ILE A 341 -14.77 -8.87 -21.42
N ILE A 342 -14.14 -9.62 -20.49
CA ILE A 342 -14.69 -10.87 -19.96
C ILE A 342 -15.94 -10.55 -19.13
N PRO A 343 -17.01 -11.37 -19.20
CA PRO A 343 -18.19 -11.20 -18.34
C PRO A 343 -17.81 -11.09 -16.86
N SER A 344 -18.17 -9.95 -16.26
CA SER A 344 -17.77 -9.59 -14.90
C SER A 344 -18.62 -10.34 -13.88
N THR A 345 -18.07 -11.40 -13.31
CA THR A 345 -18.52 -11.94 -12.02
C THR A 345 -17.69 -11.30 -10.92
N PRO A 346 -18.19 -11.16 -9.67
CA PRO A 346 -17.43 -10.49 -8.61
C PRO A 346 -16.00 -11.03 -8.42
N PRO A 347 -15.73 -12.36 -8.46
CA PRO A 347 -14.36 -12.88 -8.36
C PRO A 347 -13.48 -12.51 -9.56
N VAL A 348 -14.04 -12.48 -10.77
CA VAL A 348 -13.31 -12.10 -11.99
C VAL A 348 -13.01 -10.60 -11.98
N ALA A 349 -13.96 -9.77 -11.51
CA ALA A 349 -13.77 -8.33 -11.36
C ALA A 349 -12.63 -8.01 -10.39
N ALA A 350 -12.66 -8.58 -9.18
CA ALA A 350 -11.62 -8.39 -8.18
C ALA A 350 -10.24 -8.86 -8.70
N LYS A 351 -10.21 -9.94 -9.49
CA LYS A 351 -8.97 -10.42 -10.11
C LYS A 351 -8.47 -9.54 -11.24
N LEU A 352 -9.35 -8.97 -12.04
CA LEU A 352 -8.99 -7.97 -13.04
C LEU A 352 -8.40 -6.72 -12.38
N GLU A 353 -9.02 -6.23 -11.31
CA GLU A 353 -8.52 -5.11 -10.52
C GLU A 353 -7.15 -5.41 -9.89
N SER A 354 -6.98 -6.60 -9.30
CA SER A 354 -5.69 -7.07 -8.74
C SER A 354 -4.59 -7.15 -9.80
N ALA A 355 -4.90 -7.65 -11.00
CA ALA A 355 -3.95 -7.71 -12.11
C ALA A 355 -3.57 -6.31 -12.60
N ARG A 356 -4.55 -5.40 -12.75
CA ARG A 356 -4.30 -4.00 -13.12
C ARG A 356 -3.46 -3.27 -12.07
N ALA A 357 -3.74 -3.50 -10.80
CA ALA A 357 -2.97 -2.92 -9.70
C ALA A 357 -1.52 -3.40 -9.73
N SER A 358 -1.30 -4.72 -9.86
CA SER A 358 0.04 -5.30 -9.94
C SER A 358 0.82 -4.80 -11.16
N LEU A 359 0.16 -4.60 -12.31
CA LEU A 359 0.78 -4.02 -13.49
C LEU A 359 1.26 -2.57 -13.24
N LEU A 360 0.40 -1.73 -12.67
CA LEU A 360 0.73 -0.33 -12.38
C LEU A 360 1.79 -0.20 -11.27
N GLU A 361 1.73 -1.05 -10.25
CA GLU A 361 2.79 -1.16 -9.23
C GLU A 361 4.13 -1.52 -9.85
N ALA A 362 4.17 -2.49 -10.77
CA ALA A 362 5.41 -2.87 -11.44
C ALA A 362 6.02 -1.70 -12.21
N PHE A 363 5.21 -0.91 -12.93
CA PHE A 363 5.69 0.31 -13.58
C PHE A 363 6.15 1.40 -12.61
N ALA A 364 5.50 1.54 -11.45
CA ALA A 364 5.93 2.48 -10.40
C ALA A 364 7.27 2.07 -9.77
N TRP A 365 7.56 0.76 -9.69
CA TRP A 365 8.82 0.24 -9.18
C TRP A 365 9.99 0.38 -10.15
N LEU A 366 9.76 0.38 -11.45
CA LEU A 366 10.84 0.50 -12.45
C LEU A 366 11.51 1.89 -12.39
N PRO A 367 12.82 1.99 -12.74
CA PRO A 367 13.47 3.28 -12.89
C PRO A 367 12.72 4.16 -13.89
N SER A 368 12.45 5.41 -13.52
CA SER A 368 11.79 6.37 -14.41
C SER A 368 12.56 6.49 -15.72
N GLY A 369 11.87 6.28 -16.85
CA GLY A 369 12.46 6.35 -18.19
C GLY A 369 13.00 5.02 -18.73
N SER A 370 12.95 3.91 -17.98
CA SER A 370 13.38 2.60 -18.49
C SER A 370 12.40 1.94 -19.46
N PHE A 371 11.18 2.46 -19.59
CA PHE A 371 10.10 1.95 -20.43
C PHE A 371 9.51 3.06 -21.35
N PRO A 372 10.33 3.71 -22.19
CA PRO A 372 9.91 4.88 -22.96
C PRO A 372 8.77 4.56 -23.94
N MET A 373 8.69 3.33 -24.45
CA MET A 373 7.64 2.89 -25.38
C MET A 373 6.28 2.71 -24.70
N ALA A 374 6.27 2.33 -23.42
CA ALA A 374 5.06 2.16 -22.63
C ALA A 374 4.59 3.43 -21.94
N ALA A 375 5.48 4.41 -21.72
CA ALA A 375 5.23 5.52 -20.79
C ALA A 375 3.92 6.27 -21.08
N ASP A 376 3.57 6.51 -22.35
CA ASP A 376 2.31 7.19 -22.73
C ASP A 376 1.08 6.36 -22.40
N ASN A 377 1.13 5.07 -22.72
CA ASN A 377 0.03 4.14 -22.44
C ASN A 377 -0.15 3.93 -20.93
N VAL A 378 0.95 3.83 -20.17
CA VAL A 378 0.90 3.71 -18.70
C VAL A 378 0.30 4.95 -18.06
N PHE A 379 0.72 6.14 -18.50
CA PHE A 379 0.18 7.41 -17.99
C PHE A 379 -1.31 7.56 -18.29
N ALA A 380 -1.73 7.28 -19.53
CA ALA A 380 -3.13 7.33 -19.92
C ALA A 380 -3.98 6.30 -19.17
N PHE A 381 -3.47 5.07 -19.02
CA PHE A 381 -4.16 4.01 -18.30
C PHE A 381 -4.31 4.32 -16.80
N ALA A 382 -3.25 4.82 -16.16
CA ALA A 382 -3.32 5.26 -14.78
C ALA A 382 -4.30 6.43 -14.58
N ALA A 383 -4.30 7.40 -15.50
CA ALA A 383 -5.26 8.51 -15.49
C ALA A 383 -6.72 8.03 -15.62
N GLU A 384 -6.97 7.02 -16.45
CA GLU A 384 -8.29 6.37 -16.57
C GLU A 384 -8.71 5.73 -15.25
N GLN A 385 -7.82 4.97 -14.59
CA GLN A 385 -8.16 4.34 -13.31
C GLN A 385 -8.41 5.36 -12.20
N ILE A 386 -7.70 6.49 -12.20
CA ILE A 386 -7.97 7.60 -11.27
C ILE A 386 -9.39 8.16 -11.47
N LYS A 387 -9.82 8.39 -12.71
CA LYS A 387 -11.19 8.84 -13.01
C LYS A 387 -12.22 7.83 -12.54
N VAL A 388 -12.04 6.56 -12.89
CA VAL A 388 -12.96 5.48 -12.50
C VAL A 388 -13.09 5.38 -10.98
N ALA A 389 -11.98 5.53 -10.24
CA ALA A 389 -12.01 5.51 -8.78
C ALA A 389 -12.77 6.70 -8.20
N VAL A 390 -12.58 7.91 -8.74
CA VAL A 390 -13.34 9.10 -8.32
C VAL A 390 -14.83 8.93 -8.61
N ASP A 391 -15.19 8.47 -9.81
CA ASP A 391 -16.58 8.23 -10.22
C ASP A 391 -17.25 7.11 -9.39
N SER A 392 -16.47 6.16 -8.89
CA SER A 392 -16.92 5.04 -8.05
C SER A 392 -16.77 5.30 -6.55
N GLU A 393 -16.40 6.52 -6.15
CA GLU A 393 -16.20 6.95 -4.75
C GLU A 393 -15.17 6.10 -3.97
N VAL A 394 -14.18 5.53 -4.66
CA VAL A 394 -13.10 4.77 -4.03
C VAL A 394 -11.98 5.72 -3.63
N SER A 395 -11.74 5.87 -2.33
CA SER A 395 -10.62 6.66 -1.81
C SER A 395 -9.31 5.84 -1.81
N CYS A 396 -8.22 6.47 -2.20
CA CYS A 396 -6.86 5.96 -2.03
C CYS A 396 -6.48 5.88 -0.54
N SER A 397 -5.52 5.01 -0.22
CA SER A 397 -4.99 4.83 1.14
C SER A 397 -3.62 5.48 1.33
N ILE A 398 -2.94 5.84 0.23
CA ILE A 398 -1.56 6.34 0.27
C ILE A 398 -1.40 7.78 0.76
N LEU A 399 -2.46 8.60 0.81
CA LEU A 399 -2.34 10.03 1.13
C LEU A 399 -1.62 10.27 2.46
N GLN A 400 -1.93 9.47 3.49
CA GLN A 400 -1.33 9.62 4.82
C GLN A 400 0.17 9.32 4.83
N GLU A 401 0.62 8.37 4.00
CA GLU A 401 2.03 8.00 3.87
C GLU A 401 2.81 8.96 2.95
N LEU A 402 2.11 9.75 2.10
CA LEU A 402 2.72 10.79 1.27
C LEU A 402 3.07 12.06 2.06
N VAL A 403 2.35 12.35 3.15
CA VAL A 403 2.54 13.56 3.96
C VAL A 403 3.63 13.34 5.01
N ASN A 404 4.40 14.38 5.32
CA ASN A 404 5.40 14.32 6.38
C ASN A 404 4.79 13.92 7.74
N GLU A 405 5.36 12.87 8.35
CA GLU A 405 4.88 12.32 9.63
C GLU A 405 5.05 13.28 10.82
N GLU A 406 5.96 14.24 10.77
CA GLU A 406 6.13 15.26 11.80
C GLU A 406 4.82 16.04 12.03
N ASP A 407 4.05 16.25 10.95
CA ASP A 407 2.78 16.97 11.00
C ASP A 407 1.63 16.09 11.54
N SER A 408 1.87 14.80 11.82
CA SER A 408 0.85 13.93 12.43
C SER A 408 0.45 14.38 13.83
N LEU A 409 1.31 15.16 14.50
CA LEU A 409 1.04 15.78 15.79
C LEU A 409 -0.15 16.77 15.77
N LEU A 410 -0.49 17.30 14.60
CA LEU A 410 -1.60 18.23 14.38
C LEU A 410 -2.96 17.54 14.38
N ASP A 411 -2.99 16.22 14.21
CA ASP A 411 -4.24 15.49 14.26
C ASP A 411 -4.58 15.16 15.72
N VAL A 412 -5.33 16.08 16.33
CA VAL A 412 -5.82 15.99 17.72
C VAL A 412 -6.67 14.74 17.95
N LYS A 413 -7.18 14.10 16.88
CA LYS A 413 -7.95 12.85 16.95
C LYS A 413 -7.09 11.59 16.76
N THR A 414 -5.86 11.69 16.24
CA THR A 414 -4.98 10.52 16.19
C THR A 414 -4.36 10.30 17.55
N VAL A 415 -4.72 9.18 18.14
CA VAL A 415 -4.16 8.63 19.39
C VAL A 415 -2.71 8.13 19.18
N SER A 416 -2.05 8.52 18.08
CA SER A 416 -0.66 8.21 17.73
C SER A 416 0.35 8.64 18.80
N ARG A 417 0.02 9.63 19.64
CA ARG A 417 0.85 10.08 20.76
C ARG A 417 1.10 8.99 21.82
N ALA A 418 0.25 7.97 21.93
CA ALA A 418 0.42 6.87 22.87
C ALA A 418 1.25 5.68 22.32
N SER A 419 1.66 5.72 21.04
CA SER A 419 1.99 4.48 20.31
C SER A 419 3.45 4.00 20.33
N LYS A 420 4.41 4.76 20.90
CA LYS A 420 5.84 4.43 20.74
C LYS A 420 6.68 4.40 22.03
N GLU A 421 6.13 4.78 23.18
CA GLU A 421 6.82 4.69 24.47
C GLU A 421 6.15 3.66 25.39
N ALA A 422 6.36 2.36 25.17
CA ALA A 422 6.05 1.25 26.10
C ALA A 422 4.66 1.22 26.83
N HIS A 423 3.72 2.09 26.49
CA HIS A 423 2.45 2.26 27.16
C HIS A 423 1.34 2.12 26.11
N SER A 424 0.74 0.94 26.05
CA SER A 424 -0.47 0.60 25.29
C SER A 424 -0.40 0.76 23.76
N GLY A 425 0.08 -0.28 23.09
CA GLY A 425 0.10 -0.42 21.62
C GLY A 425 -1.28 -0.54 20.94
N GLY A 426 -2.38 -0.12 21.56
CA GLY A 426 -3.74 -0.32 21.03
C GLY A 426 -4.21 0.72 20.00
N ALA A 427 -3.52 1.85 19.85
CA ALA A 427 -4.17 3.04 19.30
C ALA A 427 -3.93 3.32 17.80
N ARG A 428 -2.75 2.99 17.25
CA ARG A 428 -2.49 3.07 15.80
C ARG A 428 -3.36 2.09 15.05
N ASP A 429 -3.47 0.86 15.56
CA ASP A 429 -4.39 -0.09 14.93
C ASP A 429 -5.85 0.26 15.17
N LEU A 430 -6.24 1.15 16.12
CA LEU A 430 -7.63 1.66 16.18
C LEU A 430 -7.95 2.61 15.00
N ALA A 431 -7.01 3.48 14.60
CA ALA A 431 -7.19 4.35 13.43
C ALA A 431 -7.16 3.53 12.12
N MET A 432 -6.19 2.61 11.98
CA MET A 432 -6.21 1.62 10.89
C MET A 432 -7.46 0.72 10.96
N SER A 433 -7.98 0.45 12.17
CA SER A 433 -9.24 -0.27 12.35
C SER A 433 -10.42 0.57 11.91
N LEU A 434 -10.48 1.88 12.17
CA LEU A 434 -11.59 2.73 11.69
C LEU A 434 -11.58 2.81 10.16
N ILE A 435 -10.40 2.93 9.55
CA ILE A 435 -10.24 2.85 8.10
C ILE A 435 -10.63 1.45 7.59
N ALA A 436 -10.24 0.38 8.28
CA ALA A 436 -10.63 -0.99 7.95
C ALA A 436 -12.13 -1.29 8.21
N LEU A 437 -12.75 -0.62 9.19
CA LEU A 437 -14.17 -0.70 9.56
C LEU A 437 -15.04 0.05 8.51
N GLU A 438 -14.48 1.04 7.82
CA GLU A 438 -15.11 1.70 6.67
C GLU A 438 -14.79 0.97 5.35
N SER A 439 -13.76 0.13 5.30
CA SER A 439 -13.36 -0.62 4.11
C SER A 439 -14.19 -1.89 3.87
N GLU A 440 -14.41 -2.20 2.59
CA GLU A 440 -15.07 -3.43 2.13
C GLU A 440 -14.31 -4.66 2.66
N ALA A 441 -15.03 -5.70 3.11
CA ALA A 441 -14.39 -6.88 3.69
C ALA A 441 -13.47 -7.55 2.67
N VAL A 442 -12.16 -7.49 2.91
CA VAL A 442 -11.14 -8.06 2.02
C VAL A 442 -11.35 -9.56 1.87
N HIS A 443 -11.47 -10.01 0.63
CA HIS A 443 -11.60 -11.40 0.28
C HIS A 443 -10.23 -12.11 0.44
N PRO A 444 -10.16 -13.37 0.91
CA PRO A 444 -8.87 -14.06 1.11
C PRO A 444 -7.98 -14.12 -0.13
N ALA A 445 -8.59 -14.24 -1.31
CA ALA A 445 -7.86 -14.24 -2.58
C ALA A 445 -7.17 -12.89 -2.92
N GLU A 446 -7.60 -11.79 -2.31
CA GLU A 446 -6.94 -10.48 -2.41
C GLU A 446 -5.81 -10.37 -1.38
N GLN A 447 -5.99 -10.89 -0.16
CA GLN A 447 -4.91 -10.98 0.84
C GLN A 447 -3.75 -11.83 0.32
N GLU A 448 -4.06 -12.96 -0.31
CA GLU A 448 -3.09 -13.84 -0.97
C GLU A 448 -2.27 -13.10 -2.03
N SER A 449 -2.88 -12.18 -2.81
CA SER A 449 -2.17 -11.48 -3.89
C SER A 449 -1.20 -10.40 -3.39
N VAL A 450 -1.31 -9.98 -2.13
CA VAL A 450 -0.41 -9.00 -1.51
C VAL A 450 0.49 -9.60 -0.43
N MET A 451 0.38 -10.90 -0.13
CA MET A 451 1.07 -11.50 1.02
C MET A 451 2.60 -11.36 0.95
N HIS A 452 3.20 -11.34 -0.24
CA HIS A 452 4.65 -11.10 -0.42
C HIS A 452 5.02 -9.63 -0.56
N LEU A 453 4.02 -8.76 -0.69
CA LEU A 453 4.16 -7.33 -0.94
C LEU A 453 3.98 -6.50 0.32
N ILE A 454 3.44 -7.03 1.41
CA ILE A 454 3.34 -6.30 2.68
C ILE A 454 4.64 -6.48 3.45
N SER A 455 5.40 -5.39 3.63
CA SER A 455 6.58 -5.45 4.49
C SER A 455 6.12 -5.66 5.91
N HIS A 456 6.59 -6.72 6.56
CA HIS A 456 6.46 -6.81 8.01
C HIS A 456 7.45 -5.78 8.56
N PRO A 457 6.99 -4.75 9.30
CA PRO A 457 7.89 -3.76 9.86
C PRO A 457 8.90 -4.54 10.68
N ARG A 458 10.15 -4.57 10.21
CA ARG A 458 11.24 -5.15 10.98
C ARG A 458 11.27 -4.32 12.25
N PHE A 459 10.85 -4.91 13.37
CA PHE A 459 11.27 -4.43 14.67
C PHE A 459 12.77 -4.71 14.74
N SER A 460 13.55 -3.97 13.95
CA SER A 460 14.95 -3.78 14.24
C SER A 460 14.92 -3.14 15.62
N LEU A 461 15.13 -3.98 16.63
CA LEU A 461 15.32 -3.60 18.02
C LEU A 461 16.08 -2.28 17.99
N LEU A 462 15.42 -1.24 18.51
CA LEU A 462 15.83 0.15 18.51
C LEU A 462 17.36 0.23 18.63
N GLY A 463 18.05 0.44 17.50
CA GLY A 463 19.46 0.76 17.55
C GLY A 463 19.58 2.07 18.34
N GLU A 464 20.30 2.03 19.45
CA GLU A 464 20.43 3.04 20.54
C GLU A 464 20.80 4.49 20.13
N GLY A 465 20.77 4.90 18.87
CA GLY A 465 21.51 6.08 18.40
C GLY A 465 20.82 7.07 17.47
N SER A 466 19.49 7.21 17.45
CA SER A 466 18.87 8.28 16.65
C SER A 466 17.91 9.15 17.46
N ALA A 467 18.45 9.97 18.35
CA ALA A 467 17.78 11.19 18.76
C ALA A 467 17.97 12.25 17.66
N PHE A 468 16.91 12.98 17.33
CA PHE A 468 16.99 14.19 16.50
C PHE A 468 16.79 15.37 17.43
N GLN A 469 17.79 16.26 17.53
CA GLN A 469 17.82 17.36 18.49
C GLN A 469 17.48 16.90 19.92
N ASP A 470 18.19 15.87 20.40
CA ASP A 470 17.98 15.24 21.72
C ASP A 470 16.59 14.59 21.96
N SER A 471 15.69 14.62 20.97
CA SER A 471 14.40 13.96 21.02
C SER A 471 14.41 12.62 20.28
N HIS A 472 14.19 11.53 21.02
CA HIS A 472 14.00 10.19 20.43
C HIS A 472 12.74 10.10 19.58
N ILE A 473 11.67 10.80 19.97
CA ILE A 473 10.40 10.80 19.23
C ILE A 473 10.61 11.45 17.86
N LEU A 474 11.19 12.65 17.82
CA LEU A 474 11.49 13.33 16.55
C LEU A 474 12.52 12.54 15.74
N GLY A 475 13.48 11.89 16.39
CA GLY A 475 14.47 11.03 15.73
C GLY A 475 13.86 9.85 15.00
N VAL A 476 12.81 9.23 15.56
CA VAL A 476 12.06 8.17 14.89
C VAL A 476 11.31 8.69 13.65
N PHE A 477 10.68 9.88 13.75
CA PHE A 477 9.95 10.49 12.62
C PHE A 477 10.89 10.97 11.50
N ALA A 478 11.98 11.65 11.86
CA ALA A 478 12.99 12.11 10.91
C ALA A 478 13.63 10.93 10.15
N LYS A 479 13.94 9.83 10.83
CA LYS A 479 14.59 8.65 10.23
C LYS A 479 13.66 7.84 9.30
N LYS A 480 12.35 7.84 9.53
CA LYS A 480 11.40 7.16 8.64
C LYS A 480 11.25 7.88 7.30
N SER A 481 11.40 9.22 7.30
CA SER A 481 11.35 10.06 6.09
C SER A 481 12.62 9.99 5.22
N SER A 482 13.77 9.64 5.81
CA SER A 482 15.01 9.32 5.08
C SER A 482 14.95 7.91 4.52
N SER A 483 14.06 7.74 3.53
CA SER A 483 13.79 6.53 2.75
C SER A 483 15.06 5.75 2.38
N GLY A 484 14.97 4.42 2.44
CA GLY A 484 16.06 3.52 2.09
C GLY A 484 16.76 3.87 0.78
N LYS A 485 18.06 3.59 0.72
CA LYS A 485 18.90 3.75 -0.47
C LYS A 485 18.17 3.20 -1.70
N ALA A 486 18.15 3.96 -2.79
CA ALA A 486 17.51 3.49 -4.01
C ALA A 486 18.18 2.18 -4.46
N PRO A 487 17.42 1.23 -5.00
CA PRO A 487 17.92 -0.13 -5.18
C PRO A 487 18.97 -0.23 -6.28
N THR A 488 18.98 0.68 -7.25
CA THR A 488 20.04 0.75 -8.27
C THR A 488 20.41 2.20 -8.56
N PRO A 489 21.61 2.47 -9.11
CA PRO A 489 21.98 3.80 -9.55
C PRO A 489 21.00 4.43 -10.54
N LEU A 490 20.34 3.63 -11.41
CA LEU A 490 19.32 4.18 -12.32
C LEU A 490 18.08 4.72 -11.59
N HIS A 491 17.74 4.17 -10.43
CA HIS A 491 16.68 4.74 -9.60
C HIS A 491 17.13 6.09 -8.97
N GLU A 492 18.43 6.25 -8.68
CA GLU A 492 18.98 7.49 -8.11
C GLU A 492 19.06 8.64 -9.14
N VAL A 493 19.21 8.32 -10.44
CA VAL A 493 19.29 9.30 -11.54
C VAL A 493 17.96 10.04 -11.74
N GLY A 494 16.84 9.50 -11.23
CA GLY A 494 15.53 10.14 -11.32
C GLY A 494 15.02 10.70 -9.99
N ALA A 495 13.79 11.18 -10.01
CA ALA A 495 12.99 11.41 -8.81
C ALA A 495 12.19 10.15 -8.42
N TRP A 496 12.77 8.97 -8.68
CA TRP A 496 12.15 7.72 -8.28
C TRP A 496 12.01 7.68 -6.77
N ARG A 497 10.85 7.23 -6.32
CA ARG A 497 10.57 6.96 -4.92
C ARG A 497 10.16 5.52 -4.80
N LYS A 498 10.57 4.90 -3.69
CA LYS A 498 10.10 3.57 -3.34
C LYS A 498 8.57 3.60 -3.27
N PRO A 499 7.87 2.78 -4.06
CA PRO A 499 6.42 2.68 -3.96
C PRO A 499 5.98 2.27 -2.55
N ILE A 500 4.84 2.81 -2.13
CA ILE A 500 4.17 2.49 -0.87
C ILE A 500 3.65 1.05 -0.94
N ASP A 501 3.69 0.35 0.20
CA ASP A 501 3.19 -1.02 0.28
C ASP A 501 1.69 -1.07 -0.05
N PRO A 502 1.24 -2.09 -0.81
CA PRO A 502 -0.13 -2.13 -1.32
C PRO A 502 -1.16 -2.41 -0.22
N CYS A 503 -2.36 -1.84 -0.38
CA CYS A 503 -3.54 -2.23 0.38
C CYS A 503 -4.03 -3.63 -0.06
N CYS A 504 -4.67 -4.37 0.84
CA CYS A 504 -5.22 -5.69 0.51
C CYS A 504 -6.50 -5.62 -0.33
N SER A 505 -7.26 -4.52 -0.31
CA SER A 505 -8.46 -4.37 -1.15
C SER A 505 -8.06 -4.08 -2.59
N SER A 506 -8.53 -4.87 -3.57
CA SER A 506 -8.14 -4.72 -4.99
C SER A 506 -8.44 -3.33 -5.54
N LYS A 507 -9.60 -2.75 -5.19
CA LYS A 507 -10.02 -1.41 -5.64
C LYS A 507 -9.12 -0.32 -5.09
N VAL A 508 -8.85 -0.35 -3.78
CA VAL A 508 -7.99 0.65 -3.11
C VAL A 508 -6.55 0.50 -3.60
N ARG A 509 -6.06 -0.74 -3.70
CA ARG A 509 -4.75 -1.06 -4.27
C ARG A 509 -4.60 -0.54 -5.70
N LEU A 510 -5.64 -0.69 -6.53
CA LEU A 510 -5.64 -0.22 -7.91
C LEU A 510 -5.50 1.31 -8.01
N ILE A 511 -6.24 2.07 -7.20
CA ILE A 511 -6.09 3.53 -7.20
C ILE A 511 -4.74 3.96 -6.63
N ASP A 512 -4.24 3.31 -5.57
CA ASP A 512 -2.92 3.58 -5.01
C ASP A 512 -1.80 3.32 -6.04
N ALA A 513 -1.89 2.20 -6.76
CA ALA A 513 -0.98 1.85 -7.84
C ALA A 513 -1.06 2.84 -9.02
N ALA A 514 -2.28 3.24 -9.40
CA ALA A 514 -2.50 4.21 -10.46
C ALA A 514 -1.90 5.57 -10.13
N ILE A 515 -2.08 6.09 -8.91
CA ILE A 515 -1.48 7.37 -8.49
C ILE A 515 0.05 7.30 -8.57
N GLN A 516 0.64 6.20 -8.08
CA GLN A 516 2.09 6.03 -8.08
C GLN A 516 2.65 5.92 -9.51
N ALA A 517 2.05 5.09 -10.37
CA ALA A 517 2.45 4.97 -11.78
C ALA A 517 2.24 6.26 -12.58
N PHE A 518 1.13 6.97 -12.34
CA PHE A 518 0.86 8.28 -12.92
C PHE A 518 1.93 9.28 -12.54
N SER A 519 2.30 9.33 -11.25
CA SER A 519 3.35 10.23 -10.77
C SER A 519 4.75 9.87 -11.30
N ALA A 520 5.07 8.57 -11.39
CA ALA A 520 6.35 8.07 -11.90
C ALA A 520 6.57 8.38 -13.39
N THR A 521 5.48 8.55 -14.14
CA THR A 521 5.50 8.89 -15.56
C THR A 521 5.22 10.37 -15.85
N PHE A 522 4.73 11.14 -14.89
CA PHE A 522 4.37 12.55 -15.04
C PHE A 522 5.56 13.43 -15.49
N GLY A 523 6.73 13.23 -14.90
CA GLY A 523 7.95 13.96 -15.26
C GLY A 523 8.47 13.65 -16.67
N LEU A 524 8.02 12.55 -17.29
CA LEU A 524 8.40 12.13 -18.64
C LEU A 524 7.49 12.75 -19.72
N LYS A 525 6.41 13.43 -19.31
CA LYS A 525 5.42 14.01 -20.23
C LYS A 525 5.80 15.39 -20.72
N SER A 526 5.31 15.71 -21.92
CA SER A 526 5.40 17.07 -22.43
C SER A 526 4.61 18.03 -21.54
N GLY A 527 4.98 19.32 -21.53
CA GLY A 527 4.26 20.32 -20.74
C GLY A 527 2.77 20.44 -21.11
N LYS A 528 2.40 20.11 -22.35
CA LYS A 528 1.00 20.06 -22.82
C LYS A 528 0.22 18.91 -22.18
N GLU A 529 0.83 17.73 -22.10
CA GLU A 529 0.20 16.56 -21.47
C GLU A 529 0.11 16.73 -19.96
N GLN A 530 1.14 17.31 -19.33
CA GLN A 530 1.11 17.70 -17.92
C GLN A 530 -0.01 18.70 -17.64
N GLN A 531 -0.22 19.70 -18.51
CA GLN A 531 -1.35 20.62 -18.42
C GLN A 531 -2.69 19.89 -18.57
N SER A 532 -2.83 19.03 -19.59
CA SER A 532 -4.03 18.23 -19.80
C SER A 532 -4.37 17.34 -18.60
N ALA A 533 -3.35 16.84 -17.90
CA ALA A 533 -3.52 16.11 -16.65
C ALA A 533 -4.06 17.01 -15.52
N MET A 534 -3.57 18.23 -15.39
CA MET A 534 -4.10 19.18 -14.40
C MET A 534 -5.54 19.62 -14.73
N ASP A 535 -5.88 19.79 -16.01
CA ASP A 535 -7.25 20.09 -16.44
C ASP A 535 -8.19 18.91 -16.15
N MET A 536 -7.69 17.68 -16.31
CA MET A 536 -8.40 16.47 -15.92
C MET A 536 -8.65 16.43 -14.41
N LEU A 537 -7.64 16.70 -13.57
CA LEU A 537 -7.82 16.73 -12.12
C LEU A 537 -8.77 17.83 -11.67
N GLU A 538 -8.72 19.01 -12.30
CA GLU A 538 -9.69 20.09 -12.04
C GLU A 538 -11.12 19.66 -12.36
N SER A 539 -11.33 18.95 -13.47
CA SER A 539 -12.68 18.47 -13.86
C SER A 539 -13.27 17.46 -12.87
N LEU A 540 -12.43 16.83 -12.05
CA LEU A 540 -12.82 15.89 -10.99
C LEU A 540 -13.08 16.59 -9.64
N VAL A 541 -12.73 17.87 -9.49
CA VAL A 541 -12.97 18.61 -8.24
C VAL A 541 -14.48 18.81 -8.06
N PRO A 542 -15.08 18.37 -6.93
CA PRO A 542 -16.49 18.59 -6.68
C PRO A 542 -16.87 20.07 -6.76
N PRO A 543 -17.99 20.43 -7.41
CA PRO A 543 -18.37 21.84 -7.63
C PRO A 543 -18.41 22.68 -6.35
N TYR A 544 -18.78 22.06 -5.22
CA TYR A 544 -18.80 22.70 -3.91
C TYR A 544 -17.44 23.30 -3.53
N TYR A 545 -16.35 22.56 -3.69
CA TYR A 545 -15.01 23.03 -3.34
C TYR A 545 -14.50 24.09 -4.31
N ALA A 546 -14.77 23.93 -5.61
CA ALA A 546 -14.46 24.96 -6.61
C ALA A 546 -15.20 26.28 -6.32
N GLN A 547 -16.39 26.22 -5.74
CA GLN A 547 -17.12 27.41 -5.28
C GLN A 547 -16.62 27.92 -3.92
N LEU A 548 -16.24 27.04 -2.99
CA LEU A 548 -15.69 27.41 -1.69
C LEU A 548 -14.35 28.15 -1.81
N ALA A 549 -13.45 27.67 -2.67
CA ALA A 549 -12.18 28.33 -2.96
C ALA A 549 -12.40 29.73 -3.55
N ARG A 550 -13.38 29.85 -4.47
CA ARG A 550 -13.86 31.14 -4.99
C ARG A 550 -14.45 32.03 -3.89
N ALA A 551 -15.20 31.48 -2.95
CA ALA A 551 -15.77 32.28 -1.87
C ALA A 551 -14.71 32.76 -0.85
N ILE A 552 -13.61 32.01 -0.67
CA ILE A 552 -12.51 32.34 0.26
C ILE A 552 -11.52 33.34 -0.37
N GLY A 553 -11.53 33.56 -1.69
CA GLY A 553 -10.62 34.53 -2.33
C GLY A 553 -10.93 35.03 -3.77
N VAL A 554 -11.98 34.59 -4.47
CA VAL A 554 -12.32 34.98 -5.86
C VAL A 554 -13.84 34.91 -6.15
N ASN A 555 -14.58 36.01 -5.95
CA ASN A 555 -15.99 36.28 -6.36
C ASN A 555 -16.95 35.08 -6.64
N SER A 556 -17.93 34.86 -5.75
CA SER A 556 -19.40 34.81 -6.03
C SER A 556 -20.18 34.01 -4.97
N ALA A 557 -21.47 34.32 -4.86
CA ALA A 557 -22.47 33.85 -3.90
C ALA A 557 -22.92 32.39 -4.09
N LEU A 558 -23.19 31.70 -2.98
CA LEU A 558 -23.68 30.32 -2.95
C LEU A 558 -24.93 30.18 -2.08
N THR A 559 -25.87 29.33 -2.52
CA THR A 559 -27.12 28.96 -1.86
C THR A 559 -26.96 27.71 -0.97
N GLU A 560 -27.63 27.68 0.18
CA GLU A 560 -27.33 26.81 1.34
C GLU A 560 -27.93 25.38 1.36
N GLN A 561 -28.62 24.89 0.33
CA GLN A 561 -29.71 23.92 0.58
C GLN A 561 -29.37 22.40 0.61
N ASP A 562 -28.13 21.90 0.40
CA ASP A 562 -27.85 20.45 0.23
C ASP A 562 -26.71 19.86 1.10
N ARG A 563 -26.63 20.21 2.39
CA ARG A 563 -25.38 20.13 3.19
C ARG A 563 -25.04 18.86 4.00
N ARG A 564 -25.90 17.83 4.09
CA ARG A 564 -25.69 16.73 5.08
C ARG A 564 -25.49 15.32 4.55
N SER A 565 -25.98 14.97 3.36
CA SER A 565 -25.72 13.65 2.75
C SER A 565 -24.47 13.65 1.84
N LYS A 566 -24.07 14.81 1.32
CA LYS A 566 -22.99 14.96 0.32
C LYS A 566 -21.55 15.01 0.87
N ASN A 567 -21.38 15.17 2.18
CA ASN A 567 -20.04 15.39 2.77
C ASN A 567 -19.13 14.16 2.75
N LYS A 568 -19.67 12.94 2.62
CA LYS A 568 -18.86 11.72 2.49
C LYS A 568 -18.40 11.49 1.06
N GLU A 569 -19.28 11.70 0.08
CA GLU A 569 -19.02 11.54 -1.36
C GLU A 569 -17.90 12.47 -1.83
N ASP A 570 -17.92 13.74 -1.39
CA ASP A 570 -16.89 14.73 -1.76
C ASP A 570 -15.50 14.44 -1.16
N SER A 571 -15.38 13.52 -0.19
CA SER A 571 -14.10 13.25 0.49
C SER A 571 -13.18 12.35 -0.35
N ALA A 572 -13.71 11.34 -1.03
CA ALA A 572 -12.89 10.39 -1.80
C ALA A 572 -12.21 11.07 -2.99
N ALA A 573 -12.97 11.87 -3.74
CA ALA A 573 -12.47 12.67 -4.86
C ALA A 573 -11.30 13.57 -4.42
N MET A 574 -11.48 14.30 -3.31
CA MET A 574 -10.47 15.23 -2.82
C MET A 574 -9.24 14.53 -2.28
N THR A 575 -9.40 13.39 -1.58
CA THR A 575 -8.27 12.55 -1.16
C THR A 575 -7.45 12.08 -2.36
N ASN A 576 -8.10 11.56 -3.41
CA ASN A 576 -7.43 11.08 -4.62
C ASN A 576 -6.72 12.20 -5.37
N ILE A 577 -7.40 13.33 -5.62
CA ILE A 577 -6.81 14.48 -6.33
C ILE A 577 -5.59 15.00 -5.58
N THR A 578 -5.67 15.12 -4.26
CA THR A 578 -4.55 15.60 -3.44
C THR A 578 -3.37 14.62 -3.47
N ALA A 579 -3.65 13.32 -3.37
CA ALA A 579 -2.62 12.28 -3.47
C ALA A 579 -1.93 12.30 -4.83
N VAL A 580 -2.68 12.47 -5.93
CA VAL A 580 -2.10 12.62 -7.28
C VAL A 580 -1.19 13.85 -7.35
N LEU A 581 -1.69 15.02 -6.95
CA LEU A 581 -0.93 16.27 -7.02
C LEU A 581 0.36 16.18 -6.18
N LEU A 582 0.25 15.73 -4.93
CA LEU A 582 1.40 15.60 -4.05
C LEU A 582 2.40 14.57 -4.60
N SER A 583 1.93 13.38 -5.01
CA SER A 583 2.80 12.33 -5.57
C SER A 583 3.51 12.81 -6.83
N CYS A 584 2.82 13.52 -7.74
CA CYS A 584 3.43 14.12 -8.94
C CYS A 584 4.54 15.11 -8.58
N LEU A 585 4.28 16.05 -7.66
CA LEU A 585 5.26 17.06 -7.24
C LEU A 585 6.46 16.42 -6.54
N GLN A 586 6.21 15.38 -5.76
CA GLN A 586 7.20 14.60 -5.06
C GLN A 586 8.10 13.77 -6.01
N SER A 587 7.57 13.35 -7.15
CA SER A 587 8.25 12.59 -8.21
C SER A 587 8.88 13.46 -9.30
N LEU A 588 8.91 14.79 -9.14
CA LEU A 588 9.64 15.67 -10.05
C LEU A 588 11.12 15.76 -9.65
N PRO A 589 12.06 15.77 -10.62
CA PRO A 589 13.46 16.03 -10.34
C PRO A 589 13.60 17.49 -9.90
N LEU A 590 13.54 17.74 -8.59
CA LEU A 590 13.63 19.08 -8.00
C LEU A 590 14.95 19.81 -8.36
N HIS A 591 15.96 19.08 -8.88
CA HIS A 591 17.36 19.53 -8.90
C HIS A 591 18.14 19.24 -10.19
N GLU A 592 17.51 18.74 -11.25
CA GLU A 592 18.20 18.45 -12.50
C GLU A 592 17.82 19.44 -13.59
N SER A 593 18.36 20.67 -13.49
CA SER A 593 18.66 21.46 -14.68
C SER A 593 19.86 20.84 -15.41
N THR A 594 19.77 19.57 -15.81
CA THR A 594 20.81 18.91 -16.63
C THR A 594 20.83 19.48 -18.05
N HIS A 595 19.82 20.25 -18.43
CA HIS A 595 19.83 21.07 -19.62
C HIS A 595 19.57 22.53 -19.24
N ASN A 596 20.45 23.43 -19.70
CA ASN A 596 20.29 24.89 -19.71
C ASN A 596 19.10 25.31 -20.60
N VAL A 597 17.93 24.71 -20.43
CA VAL A 597 16.69 25.20 -21.02
C VAL A 597 16.14 26.21 -20.02
N PRO A 598 16.27 27.53 -20.28
CA PRO A 598 15.68 28.53 -19.42
C PRO A 598 14.16 28.30 -19.37
N ILE A 599 13.66 27.92 -18.21
CA ILE A 599 12.23 27.79 -17.93
C ILE A 599 11.69 29.20 -17.68
N SER A 600 11.68 30.05 -18.72
CA SER A 600 11.51 31.51 -18.60
C SER A 600 10.10 31.99 -18.19
N LEU A 601 9.26 31.09 -17.68
CA LEU A 601 7.97 31.27 -17.02
C LEU A 601 7.61 29.83 -16.60
N GLY A 602 7.45 29.54 -15.31
CA GLY A 602 7.12 28.19 -14.84
C GLY A 602 5.96 27.59 -15.67
N PRO A 603 6.04 26.29 -16.07
CA PRO A 603 5.06 25.68 -16.95
C PRO A 603 3.61 25.98 -16.52
N PRO A 604 2.67 26.21 -17.48
CA PRO A 604 1.27 26.52 -17.16
C PRO A 604 0.64 25.57 -16.13
N TRP A 605 1.02 24.29 -16.18
CA TRP A 605 0.49 23.26 -15.29
C TRP A 605 0.84 23.52 -13.82
N MET A 606 1.96 24.18 -13.51
CA MET A 606 2.36 24.51 -12.14
C MET A 606 1.43 25.55 -11.52
N ASN A 607 1.01 26.55 -12.31
CA ASN A 607 0.02 27.53 -11.84
C ASN A 607 -1.33 26.84 -11.58
N LYS A 608 -1.71 25.91 -12.47
CA LYS A 608 -2.94 25.11 -12.31
C LYS A 608 -2.89 24.22 -11.06
N ALA A 609 -1.79 23.52 -10.84
CA ALA A 609 -1.57 22.71 -9.64
C ALA A 609 -1.64 23.55 -8.36
N LYS A 610 -1.03 24.74 -8.36
CA LYS A 610 -1.13 25.72 -7.27
C LYS A 610 -2.59 26.08 -6.98
N ASP A 611 -3.38 26.42 -8.00
CA ASP A 611 -4.78 26.80 -7.83
C ASP A 611 -5.64 25.64 -7.28
N LEU A 612 -5.37 24.41 -7.73
CA LEU A 612 -6.01 23.20 -7.19
C LEU A 612 -5.66 22.96 -5.73
N LEU A 613 -4.38 23.09 -5.35
CA LEU A 613 -3.95 22.91 -3.96
C LEU A 613 -4.50 23.99 -3.03
N LEU A 614 -4.59 25.25 -3.50
CA LEU A 614 -5.28 26.33 -2.76
C LEU A 614 -6.77 26.00 -2.57
N THR A 615 -7.40 25.37 -3.56
CA THR A 615 -8.79 24.90 -3.48
C THR A 615 -8.99 23.78 -2.45
N LEU A 616 -7.93 23.05 -2.12
CA LEU A 616 -7.92 21.92 -1.19
C LEU A 616 -7.66 22.33 0.28
N LEU A 617 -7.00 23.48 0.54
CA LEU A 617 -6.73 23.97 1.90
C LEU A 617 -7.96 24.10 2.83
N PRO A 618 -9.15 24.52 2.33
CA PRO A 618 -10.36 24.63 3.15
C PRO A 618 -11.00 23.29 3.54
N SER A 619 -10.44 22.14 3.12
CA SER A 619 -10.97 20.80 3.41
C SER A 619 -11.14 20.55 4.90
N GLY A 620 -12.22 19.87 5.30
CA GLY A 620 -12.41 19.45 6.69
C GLY A 620 -11.41 18.36 7.12
N SER A 621 -10.86 17.60 6.16
CA SER A 621 -9.88 16.55 6.42
C SER A 621 -8.48 17.13 6.69
N ASN A 622 -7.89 16.72 7.82
CA ASN A 622 -6.52 17.12 8.18
C ASN A 622 -5.49 16.61 7.17
N ASP A 623 -5.65 15.38 6.66
CA ASP A 623 -4.68 14.78 5.73
C ASP A 623 -4.69 15.50 4.38
N ILE A 624 -5.88 15.80 3.84
CA ILE A 624 -6.02 16.59 2.60
C ILE A 624 -5.38 17.96 2.77
N ARG A 625 -5.67 18.64 3.88
CA ARG A 625 -5.10 19.97 4.17
C ARG A 625 -3.58 19.94 4.31
N ARG A 626 -3.03 18.95 5.02
CA ARG A 626 -1.58 18.79 5.20
C ARG A 626 -0.88 18.49 3.88
N ALA A 627 -1.43 17.57 3.10
CA ALA A 627 -0.92 17.22 1.78
C ALA A 627 -0.99 18.41 0.81
N ALA A 628 -2.07 19.19 0.84
CA ALA A 628 -2.19 20.41 0.03
C ALA A 628 -1.13 21.46 0.42
N ALA A 629 -0.91 21.66 1.72
CA ALA A 629 0.13 22.56 2.23
C ALA A 629 1.54 22.10 1.84
N GLU A 630 1.83 20.80 1.93
CA GLU A 630 3.11 20.23 1.48
C GLU A 630 3.30 20.35 -0.03
N GLY A 631 2.25 20.12 -0.82
CA GLY A 631 2.28 20.32 -2.28
C GLY A 631 2.56 21.76 -2.66
N LEU A 632 1.93 22.74 -2.00
CA LEU A 632 2.19 24.17 -2.23
C LEU A 632 3.62 24.54 -1.85
N ALA A 633 4.15 23.96 -0.78
CA ALA A 633 5.54 24.16 -0.39
C ALA A 633 6.53 23.57 -1.40
N LEU A 634 6.27 22.38 -1.92
CA LEU A 634 7.06 21.80 -3.01
C LEU A 634 7.05 22.70 -4.25
N LEU A 635 5.88 23.22 -4.66
CA LEU A 635 5.79 24.19 -5.76
C LEU A 635 6.56 25.48 -5.51
N ALA A 636 6.49 26.01 -4.28
CA ALA A 636 7.18 27.24 -3.91
C ALA A 636 8.72 27.08 -3.81
N THR A 637 9.21 25.86 -3.60
CA THR A 637 10.65 25.53 -3.50
C THR A 637 11.24 24.90 -4.76
N LEU A 638 10.39 24.43 -5.67
CA LEU A 638 10.76 23.80 -6.95
C LEU A 638 11.55 24.71 -7.89
N GLY A 639 11.42 26.01 -7.71
CA GLY A 639 12.16 26.97 -8.50
C GLY A 639 13.50 27.33 -7.82
N VAL A 640 14.61 27.06 -8.48
CA VAL A 640 15.94 27.57 -8.11
C VAL A 640 16.51 28.50 -9.21
N SER A 641 15.73 28.81 -10.26
CA SER A 641 16.05 29.81 -11.30
C SER A 641 15.40 31.17 -10.99
N GLU A 642 15.74 32.25 -11.71
CA GLU A 642 15.12 33.58 -11.50
C GLU A 642 13.57 33.56 -11.58
N ASP A 643 13.00 32.68 -12.41
CA ASP A 643 11.55 32.46 -12.53
C ASP A 643 10.89 31.78 -11.32
N ALA A 644 11.69 31.16 -10.45
CA ALA A 644 11.26 30.56 -9.20
C ALA A 644 10.62 31.56 -8.25
N HIS A 645 11.25 32.72 -8.13
CA HIS A 645 10.83 33.77 -7.23
C HIS A 645 9.42 34.25 -7.60
N PHE A 646 9.05 34.15 -8.88
CA PHE A 646 7.70 34.47 -9.32
C PHE A 646 6.66 33.47 -8.81
N LEU A 647 6.89 32.15 -8.93
CA LEU A 647 5.94 31.14 -8.44
C LEU A 647 5.89 31.15 -6.92
N GLN A 648 7.04 31.23 -6.24
CA GLN A 648 7.12 31.37 -4.79
C GLN A 648 6.35 32.61 -4.30
N SER A 649 6.59 33.77 -4.91
CA SER A 649 5.88 35.01 -4.59
C SER A 649 4.38 34.88 -4.81
N LYS A 650 3.96 34.25 -5.92
CA LYS A 650 2.53 33.96 -6.18
C LYS A 650 1.91 33.06 -5.13
N VAL A 651 2.61 32.00 -4.69
CA VAL A 651 2.15 31.13 -3.61
C VAL A 651 2.00 31.96 -2.34
N LEU A 652 3.05 32.66 -1.90
CA LEU A 652 3.03 33.48 -0.67
C LEU A 652 1.93 34.55 -0.71
N HIS A 653 1.74 35.23 -1.84
CA HIS A 653 0.67 36.20 -2.02
C HIS A 653 -0.72 35.55 -1.89
N SER A 654 -0.93 34.39 -2.54
CA SER A 654 -2.20 33.67 -2.45
C SER A 654 -2.48 33.20 -1.01
N LEU A 655 -1.43 32.77 -0.28
CA LEU A 655 -1.55 32.40 1.13
C LEU A 655 -1.90 33.62 1.99
N ASP A 656 -1.29 34.77 1.73
CA ASP A 656 -1.59 36.03 2.44
C ASP A 656 -3.06 36.42 2.25
N GLU A 657 -3.61 36.29 1.04
CA GLU A 657 -5.04 36.53 0.75
C GLU A 657 -5.97 35.59 1.55
N VAL A 658 -5.64 34.29 1.59
CA VAL A 658 -6.40 33.29 2.35
C VAL A 658 -6.29 33.54 3.87
N MET A 659 -5.11 33.90 4.37
CA MET A 659 -4.88 34.18 5.80
C MET A 659 -5.61 35.43 6.27
N GLN A 660 -5.50 36.52 5.49
CA GLN A 660 -6.20 37.77 5.77
C GLN A 660 -7.73 37.61 5.65
N GLY A 661 -8.19 36.59 4.91
CA GLY A 661 -9.61 36.38 4.61
C GLY A 661 -10.18 37.55 3.82
N ASN A 662 -9.43 37.99 2.80
CA ASN A 662 -9.53 39.32 2.23
C ASN A 662 -10.97 39.72 1.86
N ARG A 663 -11.40 40.86 2.43
CA ARG A 663 -12.75 41.45 2.34
C ARG A 663 -12.82 42.48 1.21
N PRO A 664 -13.72 42.32 0.24
CA PRO A 664 -14.35 43.48 -0.41
C PRO A 664 -15.78 43.72 0.11
N ASP A 665 -16.44 42.73 0.72
CA ASP A 665 -17.80 42.91 1.20
C ASP A 665 -18.08 42.02 2.44
N ALA A 666 -18.17 42.64 3.63
CA ALA A 666 -18.40 41.94 4.89
C ALA A 666 -19.73 41.15 4.94
N LYS A 667 -20.58 41.30 3.93
CA LYS A 667 -21.84 40.57 3.77
C LYS A 667 -21.66 39.14 3.26
N VAL A 668 -20.67 38.86 2.42
CA VAL A 668 -20.48 37.52 1.82
C VAL A 668 -19.84 36.54 2.80
N LEU A 669 -18.91 37.01 3.65
CA LEU A 669 -18.24 36.19 4.65
C LEU A 669 -19.18 35.66 5.75
N ARG A 670 -20.33 36.30 6.00
CA ARG A 670 -21.31 35.79 6.97
C ARG A 670 -21.98 34.49 6.53
N ALA A 671 -21.90 34.14 5.23
CA ALA A 671 -22.55 32.95 4.68
C ALA A 671 -21.63 31.70 4.62
N LEU A 672 -20.32 31.87 4.83
CA LEU A 672 -19.39 30.74 4.80
C LEU A 672 -19.32 30.03 6.16
N PRO A 673 -19.16 28.68 6.17
CA PRO A 673 -18.84 27.97 7.40
C PRO A 673 -17.53 28.51 7.95
N MET A 674 -17.56 29.01 9.19
CA MET A 674 -16.36 29.48 9.89
C MET A 674 -15.28 28.40 9.95
N GLU A 675 -15.68 27.12 10.04
CA GLU A 675 -14.79 25.96 10.01
C GLU A 675 -13.95 25.89 8.73
N SER A 676 -14.52 26.13 7.54
CA SER A 676 -13.79 26.10 6.27
C SER A 676 -12.79 27.25 6.12
N VAL A 677 -13.09 28.41 6.69
CA VAL A 677 -12.18 29.56 6.71
C VAL A 677 -11.03 29.30 7.68
N ALA A 678 -11.33 28.78 8.88
CA ALA A 678 -10.33 28.38 9.87
C ALA A 678 -9.41 27.28 9.30
N ALA A 679 -10.01 26.28 8.64
CA ALA A 679 -9.34 25.23 7.89
C ALA A 679 -8.33 25.79 6.87
N ALA A 680 -8.78 26.70 6.00
CA ALA A 680 -7.94 27.30 4.97
C ALA A 680 -6.76 28.06 5.59
N ARG A 681 -7.01 28.86 6.64
CA ARG A 681 -5.97 29.58 7.38
C ARG A 681 -4.93 28.64 8.01
N ALA A 682 -5.40 27.58 8.67
CA ALA A 682 -4.54 26.55 9.24
C ALA A 682 -3.64 25.92 8.17
N GLY A 683 -4.21 25.55 7.02
CA GLY A 683 -3.46 25.02 5.88
C GLY A 683 -2.42 26.02 5.33
N SER A 684 -2.77 27.30 5.24
CA SER A 684 -1.83 28.34 4.80
C SER A 684 -0.64 28.51 5.75
N LEU A 685 -0.89 28.49 7.06
CA LEU A 685 0.18 28.56 8.07
C LEU A 685 1.12 27.36 7.98
N LEU A 686 0.56 26.14 7.83
CA LEU A 686 1.38 24.94 7.63
C LEU A 686 2.17 25.01 6.32
N THR A 687 1.63 25.59 5.26
CA THR A 687 2.36 25.77 4.00
C THR A 687 3.66 26.55 4.21
N LEU A 688 3.64 27.61 5.03
CA LEU A 688 4.85 28.40 5.33
C LEU A 688 5.93 27.54 6.00
N ALA A 689 5.54 26.71 6.98
CA ALA A 689 6.45 25.78 7.64
C ALA A 689 6.99 24.72 6.68
N CYS A 690 6.12 24.14 5.85
CA CYS A 690 6.50 23.18 4.83
C CYS A 690 7.50 23.77 3.83
N ILE A 691 7.39 25.06 3.46
CA ILE A 691 8.35 25.73 2.56
C ILE A 691 9.76 25.69 3.16
N GLN A 692 9.90 26.08 4.43
CA GLN A 692 11.19 26.08 5.12
C GLN A 692 11.78 24.68 5.24
N ARG A 693 10.96 23.72 5.70
CA ARG A 693 11.36 22.31 5.83
C ARG A 693 11.83 21.74 4.49
N THR A 694 11.05 21.96 3.43
CA THR A 694 11.38 21.47 2.09
C THR A 694 12.68 22.09 1.57
N ALA A 695 12.87 23.39 1.73
CA ALA A 695 14.11 24.06 1.32
C ALA A 695 15.35 23.57 2.10
N SER A 696 15.21 23.32 3.41
CA SER A 696 16.28 22.70 4.21
C SER A 696 16.63 21.30 3.71
N HIS A 697 15.64 20.44 3.46
CA HIS A 697 15.88 19.11 2.89
C HIS A 697 16.56 19.15 1.51
N ILE A 698 16.16 20.10 0.66
CA ILE A 698 16.79 20.35 -0.63
C ILE A 698 18.27 20.70 -0.44
N LEU A 699 18.58 21.63 0.47
CA LEU A 699 19.95 22.04 0.77
C LEU A 699 20.80 20.86 1.26
N LEU A 700 20.29 20.06 2.21
CA LEU A 700 20.97 18.87 2.72
C LEU A 700 21.28 17.84 1.63
N ARG A 701 20.31 17.58 0.73
CA ARG A 701 20.53 16.68 -0.42
C ARG A 701 21.59 17.22 -1.38
N HIS A 702 21.62 18.53 -1.62
CA HIS A 702 22.66 19.15 -2.43
C HIS A 702 24.05 18.97 -1.82
N LEU A 703 24.18 19.18 -0.50
CA LEU A 703 25.44 18.99 0.22
C LEU A 703 25.88 17.52 0.19
N GLU A 704 24.97 16.57 0.37
CA GLU A 704 25.26 15.13 0.28
C GLU A 704 25.74 14.73 -1.12
N ARG A 705 25.07 15.18 -2.18
CA ARG A 705 25.51 14.93 -3.57
C ARG A 705 26.85 15.59 -3.87
N ALA A 706 27.08 16.81 -3.38
CA ALA A 706 28.36 17.48 -3.52
C ALA A 706 29.47 16.70 -2.81
N ARG A 707 29.19 16.14 -1.62
CA ARG A 707 30.10 15.27 -0.87
C ARG A 707 30.43 13.98 -1.64
N ILE A 708 29.42 13.31 -2.19
CA ILE A 708 29.62 12.08 -3.00
C ILE A 708 30.48 12.38 -4.24
N ARG A 709 30.22 13.51 -4.93
CA ARG A 709 30.99 13.89 -6.14
C ARG A 709 32.41 14.35 -5.85
N SER A 710 32.65 15.01 -4.72
CA SER A 710 33.95 15.64 -4.42
C SER A 710 34.97 14.73 -3.74
N GLY A 711 34.57 13.53 -3.29
CA GLY A 711 35.47 12.47 -2.82
C GLY A 711 36.35 12.75 -1.58
N SER A 712 36.60 14.01 -1.19
CA SER A 712 37.58 14.35 -0.14
C SER A 712 37.57 15.83 0.36
N LEU A 713 36.55 16.66 0.12
CA LEU A 713 36.57 18.04 0.64
C LEU A 713 35.88 18.16 2.01
N SER A 714 36.59 18.76 2.97
CA SER A 714 36.04 19.13 4.28
C SER A 714 34.80 20.04 4.08
N PRO A 715 33.64 19.69 4.66
CA PRO A 715 32.38 20.41 4.46
C PRO A 715 32.41 21.88 4.90
N ALA A 716 33.40 22.28 5.71
CA ALA A 716 33.45 23.58 6.37
C ALA A 716 33.69 24.79 5.43
N LYS A 717 34.12 24.59 4.17
CA LYS A 717 34.39 25.72 3.25
C LYS A 717 33.31 25.98 2.20
N ALA A 718 32.37 25.06 1.99
CA ALA A 718 31.33 25.21 0.95
C ALA A 718 30.07 25.96 1.43
N THR A 719 29.83 26.05 2.74
CA THR A 719 28.60 26.61 3.33
C THR A 719 28.55 28.13 3.36
N LYS A 720 29.69 28.84 3.26
CA LYS A 720 29.74 30.30 3.47
C LYS A 720 29.18 31.18 2.32
N LYS A 721 28.58 30.61 1.26
CA LYS A 721 28.24 31.41 0.06
C LYS A 721 26.86 31.20 -0.57
N SER A 722 25.94 30.44 0.03
CA SER A 722 24.57 30.32 -0.49
C SER A 722 23.64 31.39 0.11
N ASN A 723 23.64 32.57 -0.51
CA ASN A 723 22.77 33.72 -0.16
C ASN A 723 21.29 33.56 -0.56
N SER A 724 20.77 32.35 -0.82
CA SER A 724 19.34 32.17 -1.03
C SER A 724 18.63 32.04 0.31
N GLU A 725 18.66 33.11 1.10
CA GLU A 725 17.92 33.14 2.36
C GLU A 725 16.43 33.19 2.04
N LEU A 726 15.72 32.11 2.36
CA LEU A 726 14.28 32.19 2.47
C LEU A 726 13.92 33.32 3.45
N PRO A 727 12.82 34.07 3.22
CA PRO A 727 12.45 35.17 4.08
C PRO A 727 11.79 34.67 5.38
N ILE A 728 12.52 33.89 6.17
CA ILE A 728 12.05 33.22 7.40
C ILE A 728 11.42 34.22 8.36
N LEU A 729 12.06 35.37 8.57
CA LEU A 729 11.51 36.43 9.43
C LEU A 729 10.17 36.95 8.93
N GLN A 730 10.00 37.07 7.61
CA GLN A 730 8.71 37.47 7.03
C GLN A 730 7.66 36.35 7.16
N MET A 731 8.06 35.08 7.23
CA MET A 731 7.13 33.98 7.51
C MET A 731 6.73 33.96 8.99
N ILE A 732 7.68 34.17 9.91
CA ILE A 732 7.42 34.27 11.35
C ILE A 732 6.46 35.42 11.63
N THR A 733 6.71 36.62 11.10
CA THR A 733 5.82 37.78 11.32
C THR A 733 4.40 37.55 10.81
N ARG A 734 4.21 36.73 9.77
CA ARG A 734 2.88 36.31 9.29
C ARG A 734 2.16 35.34 10.23
N ILE A 735 2.90 34.52 10.97
CA ILE A 735 2.35 33.51 11.88
C ILE A 735 1.94 34.12 13.22
N LEU A 736 2.71 35.09 13.75
CA LEU A 736 2.50 35.67 15.08
C LEU A 736 1.06 36.16 15.37
N PRO A 737 0.35 36.83 14.43
CA PRO A 737 -1.04 37.22 14.67
C PRO A 737 -1.98 36.05 14.97
N SER A 738 -1.70 34.87 14.40
CA SER A 738 -2.51 33.66 14.60
C SER A 738 -2.22 32.97 15.93
N ILE A 739 -1.03 33.19 16.50
CA ILE A 739 -0.67 32.75 17.86
C ILE A 739 -1.36 33.65 18.90
N ASN A 740 -1.28 34.98 18.72
CA ASN A 740 -1.75 35.97 19.70
C ASN A 740 -3.30 36.16 19.74
N TYR A 741 -4.07 35.46 18.91
CA TYR A 741 -5.51 35.74 18.79
C TYR A 741 -6.33 35.05 19.89
N PHE A 742 -6.96 35.83 20.77
CA PHE A 742 -7.87 35.36 21.83
C PHE A 742 -9.34 35.39 21.35
N GLY A 743 -9.85 34.27 20.83
CA GLY A 743 -11.24 34.13 20.35
C GLY A 743 -11.83 32.73 20.53
N PHE A 744 -13.17 32.62 20.65
CA PHE A 744 -13.88 31.39 21.02
C PHE A 744 -13.82 30.27 19.94
N ARG A 745 -13.57 29.03 20.41
CA ARG A 745 -13.70 27.68 19.79
C ARG A 745 -13.05 27.39 18.42
N ASP A 746 -13.28 28.16 17.37
CA ASP A 746 -12.84 27.80 16.01
C ASP A 746 -11.36 28.20 15.73
N TYR A 747 -10.74 28.89 16.68
CA TYR A 747 -9.34 29.31 16.63
C TYR A 747 -8.35 28.27 17.16
N LEU A 748 -8.83 27.20 17.81
CA LEU A 748 -7.91 26.19 18.35
C LEU A 748 -7.13 25.50 17.22
N VAL A 749 -7.78 25.13 16.12
CA VAL A 749 -7.12 24.51 14.96
C VAL A 749 -6.09 25.46 14.35
N VAL A 750 -6.49 26.71 14.07
CA VAL A 750 -5.59 27.73 13.49
C VAL A 750 -4.39 27.98 14.41
N ARG A 751 -4.63 28.09 15.72
CA ARG A 751 -3.59 28.30 16.72
C ARG A 751 -2.63 27.11 16.83
N CYS A 752 -3.15 25.88 16.88
CA CYS A 752 -2.31 24.67 16.88
C CYS A 752 -1.40 24.62 15.65
N TYR A 753 -1.95 24.91 14.46
CA TYR A 753 -1.19 24.98 13.22
C TYR A 753 -0.18 26.14 13.22
N ALA A 754 -0.52 27.29 13.80
CA ALA A 754 0.40 28.43 13.94
C ALA A 754 1.60 28.09 14.85
N ILE A 755 1.35 27.46 15.99
CA ILE A 755 2.40 27.03 16.94
C ILE A 755 3.30 25.97 16.30
N HIS A 756 2.72 24.95 15.67
CA HIS A 756 3.47 23.93 14.94
C HIS A 756 4.31 24.55 13.82
N ALA A 757 3.70 25.42 13.02
CA ALA A 757 4.39 26.09 11.92
C ALA A 757 5.57 26.93 12.44
N PHE A 758 5.38 27.65 13.53
CA PHE A 758 6.44 28.40 14.20
C PHE A 758 7.56 27.47 14.66
N ALA A 759 7.25 26.37 15.34
CA ALA A 759 8.25 25.38 15.79
C ALA A 759 9.08 24.81 14.63
N VAL A 760 8.43 24.41 13.52
CA VAL A 760 9.11 23.91 12.32
C VAL A 760 10.01 24.99 11.70
N LEU A 761 9.55 26.25 11.61
CA LEU A 761 10.39 27.34 11.10
C LEU A 761 11.66 27.53 11.94
N LEU A 762 11.58 27.35 13.27
CA LEU A 762 12.74 27.43 14.13
C LEU A 762 13.66 26.22 13.96
N ALA A 763 13.11 25.00 13.99
CA ALA A 763 13.86 23.75 13.95
C ALA A 763 14.67 23.57 12.66
N TYR A 764 14.17 24.09 11.54
CA TYR A 764 14.81 24.00 10.23
C TYR A 764 15.58 25.28 9.83
N SER A 765 15.86 26.19 10.76
CA SER A 765 16.61 27.42 10.51
C SER A 765 18.05 27.30 11.03
N GLU A 766 19.00 27.05 10.12
CA GLU A 766 20.43 27.02 10.44
C GLU A 766 20.93 28.37 11.04
N ARG A 767 20.26 29.48 10.71
CA ARG A 767 20.59 30.82 11.25
C ARG A 767 20.37 30.94 12.75
N LEU A 768 19.51 30.13 13.35
CA LEU A 768 19.20 30.19 14.78
C LEU A 768 20.19 29.39 15.64
N GLU A 769 20.96 28.48 15.05
CA GLU A 769 21.97 27.69 15.77
C GLU A 769 23.29 28.47 15.96
N GLY A 770 23.49 29.60 15.27
CA GLY A 770 24.68 30.44 15.37
C GLY A 770 24.59 31.56 16.40
N ASP A 771 25.73 31.92 17.01
CA ASP A 771 25.85 33.00 18.02
C ASP A 771 25.52 34.42 17.49
N GLU A 772 25.38 34.60 16.17
CA GLU A 772 25.27 35.89 15.50
C GLU A 772 23.84 36.21 15.01
N LEU A 773 22.82 36.01 15.85
CA LEU A 773 21.49 36.58 15.56
C LEU A 773 21.53 38.10 15.68
N GLY A 774 21.05 38.81 14.65
CA GLY A 774 20.88 40.25 14.69
C GLY A 774 19.88 40.65 15.77
N GLY A 775 20.03 41.86 16.34
CA GLY A 775 19.18 42.30 17.46
C GLY A 775 17.68 42.28 17.16
N VAL A 776 17.28 42.54 15.91
CA VAL A 776 15.87 42.49 15.46
C VAL A 776 15.34 41.06 15.43
N GLU A 777 16.17 40.10 15.00
CA GLU A 777 15.79 38.67 14.95
C GLU A 777 15.60 38.10 16.35
N ARG A 778 16.54 38.42 17.25
CA ARG A 778 16.44 38.03 18.66
C ARG A 778 15.17 38.59 19.31
N GLN A 779 14.88 39.88 19.11
CA GLN A 779 13.65 40.50 19.64
C GLN A 779 12.38 39.85 19.11
N LEU A 780 12.33 39.51 17.81
CA LEU A 780 11.19 38.83 17.22
C LEU A 780 10.99 37.44 17.83
N LEU A 781 12.09 36.71 18.05
CA LEU A 781 12.08 35.38 18.66
C LEU A 781 11.63 35.44 20.12
N GLU A 782 12.18 36.37 20.90
CA GLU A 782 11.77 36.63 22.29
C GLU A 782 10.28 36.95 22.36
N LYS A 783 9.77 37.81 21.47
CA LYS A 783 8.35 38.14 21.46
C LYS A 783 7.47 36.95 21.06
N ALA A 784 7.96 36.10 20.15
CA ALA A 784 7.25 34.90 19.76
C ALA A 784 7.18 33.88 20.92
N ILE A 785 8.28 33.72 21.67
CA ILE A 785 8.34 32.89 22.88
C ILE A 785 7.35 33.40 23.93
N GLU A 786 7.39 34.70 24.24
CA GLU A 786 6.45 35.35 25.17
C GLU A 786 5.00 35.06 24.78
N LEU A 787 4.66 35.19 23.49
CA LEU A 787 3.31 34.90 23.00
C LEU A 787 2.92 33.42 23.13
N VAL A 788 3.86 32.49 22.97
CA VAL A 788 3.59 31.06 23.16
C VAL A 788 3.43 30.73 24.65
N GLU A 789 4.28 31.29 25.51
CA GLU A 789 4.21 31.14 26.97
C GLU A 789 2.92 31.70 27.55
N ASP A 790 2.57 32.95 27.20
CA ASP A 790 1.33 33.61 27.61
C ASP A 790 0.11 32.76 27.22
N ASN A 791 0.13 32.21 26.00
CA ASN A 791 -0.94 31.34 25.53
C ASN A 791 -1.01 30.04 26.35
N PHE A 792 0.12 29.37 26.58
CA PHE A 792 0.17 28.12 27.33
C PHE A 792 -0.25 28.30 28.79
N CYS A 793 0.10 29.43 29.41
CA CYS A 793 -0.32 29.77 30.76
C CYS A 793 -1.80 30.19 30.86
N SER A 794 -2.38 30.69 29.77
CA SER A 794 -3.79 31.14 29.72
C SER A 794 -4.80 30.05 29.34
N SER A 795 -4.34 28.96 28.70
CA SER A 795 -5.13 27.77 28.34
C SER A 795 -5.15 26.75 29.45
#